data_AF-E6PRJ8-F1
#
_entry.id   AF-E6PRJ8-F1
#
_cell.length_a   1.000
_cell.length_b   1.000
_cell.length_c   1.000
_cell.angle_alpha   90.00
_cell.angle_beta   90.00
_cell.angle_gamma   90.00
#
_symmetry.space_group_name_H-M   'P 1'
#
loop_
_entity.id
_entity.type
_entity.pdbx_description
1 polymer ?
#
loop_
_entity_poly.entity_id
_entity_poly.type
_entity_poly.pdbx_seq_one_letter_code
_entity_poly.pdbx_strand_id
1 'polypeptide(L)'
;MTSPEFLDLPPLIGAGGTVRLPGSKSISNRVLLLAALASGPTDITGLLDSDDTRVMLAALHALGVKVEQSDAVTLVHGCGGRFPVGKADLFMGNAGTAIRPLTAALALLGGGYTLRGVPRMHERPIGDLADALRAIGCDIEYGAQPGYPPLRIGMGLVDIAVPIRVRGDVSSQFLTALLLALPLVAGTRDITIEVAGTLISRPYVDITLKLLARFGVQIEHQNWQRFIIAAGSRYVSPGRIAVEGDASSASYFLAAGVLGSLHGQGEAVRVEGVDARSIQGDVEFAHVLERLGANVEWGDGYIATRGLQAGRSQLAGGEIDCLAIPDAAMTLALTALFAASPTLLTGIGSWRVKETDRIAAMATELAKIGAHVQSGDDWLRIEPLADAHWRNASIATYDDHRMAMCFSLASFGPADIRILEPGCVSKTFPGYFLAFAAMARPVPVITIDGPTASGKGTVASHLAQALGFHYLDSGALYRATALLAQRQGIALDDEAALAELARHLPIRCEGSAVWLGPENASEAIRTEAVGQAASTLSALPAVRRALLELQHSLRRAPGLVADGRDMGTVVFPGARLKVFLTADAHARAQRRYKQLISKGISTTISNVLHELEQRDARDTQRSVAALKPAQDALPLNTSELDVDQTVRQVLQWWRQRS
;
A
#
# COMPACT_ATOMS: atom_id res chain seq x y z
N MET A 1 -18.85 4.78 -1.65
CA MET A 1 -17.99 5.94 -1.35
C MET A 1 -16.94 5.99 -2.44
N THR A 2 -16.69 7.16 -3.04
CA THR A 2 -15.59 7.33 -3.99
C THR A 2 -14.27 7.14 -3.26
N SER A 3 -13.38 6.29 -3.78
CA SER A 3 -12.03 6.14 -3.24
C SER A 3 -11.32 7.50 -3.25
N PRO A 4 -10.50 7.82 -2.22
CA PRO A 4 -9.78 9.08 -2.19
C PRO A 4 -8.76 9.16 -3.34
N GLU A 5 -8.45 10.38 -3.79
CA GLU A 5 -7.45 10.64 -4.84
C GLU A 5 -6.03 10.21 -4.39
N PHE A 6 -5.74 10.30 -3.10
CA PHE A 6 -4.48 9.84 -2.51
C PHE A 6 -4.66 9.39 -1.05
N LEU A 7 -3.66 8.67 -0.54
CA LEU A 7 -3.54 8.29 0.86
C LEU A 7 -2.14 8.60 1.37
N ASP A 8 -2.04 9.39 2.44
CA ASP A 8 -0.78 9.67 3.12
C ASP A 8 -0.50 8.62 4.21
N LEU A 9 0.64 7.94 4.09
CA LEU A 9 1.15 6.96 5.04
C LEU A 9 2.31 7.58 5.82
N PRO A 10 2.18 7.78 7.14
CA PRO A 10 3.25 8.34 7.94
C PRO A 10 4.36 7.30 8.21
N PRO A 11 5.55 7.75 8.62
CA PRO A 11 6.60 6.86 9.13
C PRO A 11 6.08 5.92 10.24
N LEU A 12 6.47 4.66 10.15
CA LEU A 12 6.09 3.56 11.02
C LEU A 12 7.27 3.11 11.88
N ILE A 13 6.98 2.82 13.14
CA ILE A 13 7.94 2.26 14.11
C ILE A 13 7.67 0.80 14.43
N GLY A 14 6.57 0.23 13.96
CA GLY A 14 6.22 -1.14 14.26
C GLY A 14 5.02 -1.65 13.50
N ALA A 15 4.80 -2.95 13.60
CA ALA A 15 3.57 -3.62 13.19
C ALA A 15 3.28 -4.77 14.16
N GLY A 16 2.01 -5.15 14.30
CA GLY A 16 1.61 -6.23 15.19
C GLY A 16 0.13 -6.56 15.10
N GLY A 17 -0.23 -7.81 15.38
CA GLY A 17 -1.62 -8.28 15.41
C GLY A 17 -1.90 -9.45 14.47
N THR A 18 -3.17 -9.60 14.10
CA THR A 18 -3.64 -10.66 13.20
C THR A 18 -4.46 -10.06 12.06
N VAL A 19 -4.16 -10.47 10.83
CA VAL A 19 -4.94 -10.13 9.64
C VAL A 19 -5.46 -11.40 8.97
N ARG A 20 -6.73 -11.40 8.58
CA ARG A 20 -7.33 -12.43 7.75
C ARG A 20 -7.33 -12.00 6.30
N LEU A 21 -6.73 -12.80 5.43
CA LEU A 21 -6.67 -12.50 4.01
C LEU A 21 -8.03 -12.76 3.34
N PRO A 22 -8.39 -11.96 2.33
CA PRO A 22 -9.46 -12.33 1.42
C PRO A 22 -9.01 -13.49 0.52
N GLY A 23 -9.96 -14.16 -0.12
CA GLY A 23 -9.68 -15.28 -1.03
C GLY A 23 -8.74 -14.92 -2.18
N SER A 24 -7.98 -15.89 -2.68
CA SER A 24 -7.12 -15.74 -3.85
C SER A 24 -7.93 -15.46 -5.10
N LYS A 25 -7.62 -14.35 -5.80
CA LYS A 25 -8.24 -13.98 -7.09
C LYS A 25 -8.05 -15.08 -8.15
N SER A 26 -6.84 -15.62 -8.21
CA SER A 26 -6.46 -16.64 -9.19
C SER A 26 -7.20 -17.95 -8.98
N ILE A 27 -7.39 -18.37 -7.72
CA ILE A 27 -8.16 -19.57 -7.39
C ILE A 27 -9.65 -19.31 -7.60
N SER A 28 -10.17 -18.18 -7.12
CA SER A 28 -11.60 -17.81 -7.23
C SER A 28 -12.10 -17.91 -8.67
N ASN A 29 -11.42 -17.27 -9.63
CA ASN A 29 -11.85 -17.29 -11.03
C ASN A 29 -11.75 -18.68 -11.69
N ARG A 30 -10.74 -19.49 -11.32
CA ARG A 30 -10.61 -20.87 -11.81
C ARG A 30 -11.71 -21.76 -11.25
N VAL A 31 -11.97 -21.66 -9.95
CA VAL A 31 -13.01 -22.43 -9.27
C VAL A 31 -14.39 -22.06 -9.79
N LEU A 32 -14.68 -20.77 -10.02
CA LEU A 32 -15.96 -20.34 -10.61
C LEU A 32 -16.19 -20.97 -11.98
N LEU A 33 -15.18 -20.95 -12.87
CA LEU A 33 -15.31 -21.54 -14.19
C LEU A 33 -15.42 -23.07 -14.14
N LEU A 34 -14.59 -23.72 -13.32
CA LEU A 34 -14.63 -25.18 -13.17
C LEU A 34 -15.95 -25.66 -12.57
N ALA A 35 -16.46 -24.98 -11.54
CA ALA A 35 -17.76 -25.27 -10.94
C ALA A 35 -18.90 -25.07 -11.93
N ALA A 36 -18.85 -24.01 -12.75
CA ALA A 36 -19.83 -23.78 -13.80
C ALA A 36 -19.82 -24.89 -14.86
N LEU A 37 -18.64 -25.37 -15.26
CA LEU A 37 -18.50 -26.41 -16.29
C LEU A 37 -18.67 -27.84 -15.76
N ALA A 38 -18.67 -28.04 -14.44
CA ALA A 38 -18.77 -29.36 -13.83
C ALA A 38 -20.15 -30.00 -13.94
N SER A 39 -20.20 -31.33 -13.79
CA SER A 39 -21.43 -32.04 -13.48
C SER A 39 -21.72 -31.95 -11.98
N GLY A 40 -22.90 -31.42 -11.63
CA GLY A 40 -23.39 -31.30 -10.25
C GLY A 40 -23.13 -29.92 -9.62
N PRO A 41 -23.80 -29.61 -8.49
CA PRO A 41 -23.63 -28.35 -7.78
C PRO A 41 -22.33 -28.30 -6.98
N THR A 42 -21.72 -27.12 -6.84
CA THR A 42 -20.51 -26.88 -6.03
C THR A 42 -20.71 -25.73 -5.05
N ASP A 43 -20.51 -26.00 -3.75
CA ASP A 43 -20.44 -25.00 -2.69
C ASP A 43 -19.02 -24.41 -2.59
N ILE A 44 -18.89 -23.11 -2.83
CA ILE A 44 -17.61 -22.39 -2.77
C ILE A 44 -17.58 -21.50 -1.52
N THR A 45 -16.64 -21.74 -0.60
CA THR A 45 -16.38 -20.87 0.55
C THR A 45 -15.13 -20.00 0.33
N GLY A 46 -15.10 -18.81 0.95
CA GLY A 46 -13.94 -17.91 0.87
C GLY A 46 -13.73 -17.26 -0.51
N LEU A 47 -14.74 -17.30 -1.39
CA LEU A 47 -14.68 -16.66 -2.70
C LEU A 47 -14.35 -15.18 -2.54
N LEU A 48 -13.36 -14.69 -3.28
CA LEU A 48 -13.00 -13.27 -3.26
C LEU A 48 -14.16 -12.42 -3.79
N ASP A 49 -14.56 -11.40 -3.04
CA ASP A 49 -15.39 -10.31 -3.57
C ASP A 49 -14.49 -9.19 -4.10
N SER A 50 -14.35 -9.11 -5.43
CA SER A 50 -13.50 -8.15 -6.14
C SER A 50 -14.07 -7.83 -7.51
N ASP A 51 -13.56 -6.80 -8.17
CA ASP A 51 -13.98 -6.44 -9.53
C ASP A 51 -13.83 -7.62 -10.52
N ASP A 52 -12.72 -8.36 -10.46
CA ASP A 52 -12.44 -9.48 -11.37
C ASP A 52 -13.41 -10.66 -11.16
N THR A 53 -13.76 -10.99 -9.91
CA THR A 53 -14.70 -12.10 -9.61
C THR A 53 -16.14 -11.70 -9.88
N ARG A 54 -16.52 -10.43 -9.65
CA ARG A 54 -17.82 -9.88 -10.05
C ARG A 54 -18.01 -9.94 -11.57
N VAL A 55 -16.96 -9.62 -12.35
CA VAL A 55 -16.96 -9.77 -13.80
C VAL A 55 -17.17 -11.23 -14.21
N MET A 56 -16.46 -12.18 -13.59
CA MET A 56 -16.65 -13.61 -13.88
C MET A 56 -18.08 -14.06 -13.57
N LEU A 57 -18.62 -13.70 -12.41
CA LEU A 57 -20.00 -14.03 -12.02
C LEU A 57 -21.03 -13.45 -13.00
N ALA A 58 -20.86 -12.19 -13.40
CA ALA A 58 -21.72 -11.56 -14.41
C ALA A 58 -21.67 -12.29 -15.76
N ALA A 59 -20.48 -12.72 -16.19
CA ALA A 59 -20.32 -13.51 -17.41
C ALA A 59 -21.00 -14.88 -17.30
N LEU A 60 -20.84 -15.58 -16.18
CA LEU A 60 -21.51 -16.86 -15.92
C LEU A 60 -23.04 -16.73 -15.91
N HIS A 61 -23.58 -15.67 -15.31
CA HIS A 61 -25.00 -15.37 -15.37
C HIS A 61 -25.49 -15.10 -16.80
N ALA A 62 -24.74 -14.31 -17.58
CA ALA A 62 -25.07 -14.07 -18.99
C ALA A 62 -25.02 -15.35 -19.85
N LEU A 63 -24.20 -16.33 -19.45
CA LEU A 63 -24.11 -17.65 -20.06
C LEU A 63 -25.21 -18.62 -19.56
N GLY A 64 -26.09 -18.16 -18.66
CA GLY A 64 -27.23 -18.93 -18.14
C GLY A 64 -26.88 -19.87 -16.98
N VAL A 65 -25.71 -19.74 -16.37
CA VAL A 65 -25.32 -20.52 -15.19
C VAL A 65 -26.08 -20.00 -13.97
N LYS A 66 -26.73 -20.90 -13.23
CA LYS A 66 -27.40 -20.56 -11.97
C LYS A 66 -26.35 -20.47 -10.86
N VAL A 67 -26.26 -19.30 -10.23
CA VAL A 67 -25.39 -19.04 -9.07
C VAL A 67 -26.22 -18.42 -7.97
N GLU A 68 -26.08 -18.94 -6.75
CA GLU A 68 -26.75 -18.46 -5.55
C GLU A 68 -25.69 -18.01 -4.55
N GLN A 69 -25.79 -16.76 -4.07
CA GLN A 69 -24.80 -16.19 -3.15
C GLN A 69 -25.45 -15.94 -1.78
N SER A 70 -24.76 -16.39 -0.73
CA SER A 70 -24.98 -16.05 0.66
C SER A 70 -23.72 -15.40 1.23
N ASP A 71 -23.78 -14.82 2.43
CA ASP A 71 -22.66 -14.10 3.03
C ASP A 71 -21.37 -14.93 3.19
N ALA A 72 -21.46 -16.26 3.25
CA ALA A 72 -20.32 -17.15 3.48
C ALA A 72 -20.07 -18.17 2.36
N VAL A 73 -21.06 -18.42 1.50
CA VAL A 73 -21.02 -19.50 0.50
C VAL A 73 -21.62 -19.03 -0.82
N THR A 74 -20.93 -19.31 -1.92
CA THR A 74 -21.45 -19.20 -3.28
C THR A 74 -21.72 -20.61 -3.83
N LEU A 75 -22.98 -20.91 -4.12
CA LEU A 75 -23.41 -22.18 -4.73
C LEU A 75 -23.51 -21.99 -6.25
N VAL A 76 -22.72 -22.76 -6.99
CA VAL A 76 -22.74 -22.78 -8.47
C VAL A 76 -23.37 -24.09 -8.93
N HIS A 77 -24.42 -24.00 -9.75
CA HIS A 77 -25.05 -25.18 -10.36
C HIS A 77 -24.36 -25.48 -11.69
N GLY A 78 -23.51 -26.51 -11.72
CA GLY A 78 -22.74 -26.87 -12.89
C GLY A 78 -23.59 -27.31 -14.08
N CYS A 79 -23.19 -26.91 -15.28
CA CYS A 79 -23.91 -27.14 -16.54
C CYS A 79 -23.38 -28.34 -17.35
N GLY A 80 -22.53 -29.19 -16.76
CA GLY A 80 -22.09 -30.44 -17.39
C GLY A 80 -21.29 -30.25 -18.69
N GLY A 81 -20.45 -29.21 -18.75
CA GLY A 81 -19.55 -28.95 -19.85
C GLY A 81 -20.13 -28.16 -21.01
N ARG A 82 -21.41 -27.74 -20.96
CA ARG A 82 -22.03 -26.92 -22.01
C ARG A 82 -22.84 -25.78 -21.42
N PHE A 83 -22.50 -24.54 -21.76
CA PHE A 83 -23.25 -23.37 -21.28
C PHE A 83 -24.68 -23.37 -21.82
N PRO A 84 -25.69 -23.05 -20.99
CA PRO A 84 -27.10 -22.99 -21.42
C PRO A 84 -27.38 -21.95 -22.51
N VAL A 85 -26.69 -20.81 -22.48
CA VAL A 85 -26.87 -19.74 -23.45
C VAL A 85 -25.78 -19.79 -24.51
N GLY A 86 -26.17 -20.04 -25.77
CA GLY A 86 -25.25 -20.17 -26.90
C GLY A 86 -24.79 -18.85 -27.55
N LYS A 87 -25.28 -17.69 -27.08
CA LYS A 87 -24.94 -16.36 -27.61
C LYS A 87 -25.00 -15.28 -26.53
N ALA A 88 -23.95 -14.47 -26.38
CA ALA A 88 -23.90 -13.38 -25.39
C ALA A 88 -22.86 -12.29 -25.74
N ASP A 89 -23.11 -11.04 -25.33
CA ASP A 89 -22.09 -9.98 -25.25
C ASP A 89 -21.59 -9.88 -23.80
N LEU A 90 -20.33 -10.23 -23.58
CA LEU A 90 -19.70 -10.34 -22.28
C LEU A 90 -18.76 -9.16 -22.05
N PHE A 91 -19.13 -8.31 -21.08
CA PHE A 91 -18.25 -7.26 -20.59
C PHE A 91 -17.29 -7.80 -19.54
N MET A 92 -16.00 -7.85 -19.89
CA MET A 92 -14.93 -8.46 -19.12
C MET A 92 -14.10 -7.46 -18.29
N GLY A 93 -14.53 -6.19 -18.19
CA GLY A 93 -13.81 -5.14 -17.45
C GLY A 93 -12.33 -5.07 -17.84
N ASN A 94 -11.44 -5.03 -16.83
CA ASN A 94 -9.99 -5.25 -16.99
C ASN A 94 -9.54 -6.59 -16.35
N ALA A 95 -10.43 -7.59 -16.31
CA ALA A 95 -10.24 -8.84 -15.59
C ALA A 95 -9.50 -9.89 -16.43
N GLY A 96 -8.18 -9.95 -16.24
CA GLY A 96 -7.34 -10.81 -17.08
C GLY A 96 -7.54 -12.29 -16.79
N THR A 97 -7.63 -12.64 -15.51
CA THR A 97 -7.89 -14.00 -15.03
C THR A 97 -9.28 -14.52 -15.38
N ALA A 98 -10.19 -13.67 -15.88
CA ALA A 98 -11.51 -14.08 -16.35
C ALA A 98 -11.58 -14.23 -17.88
N ILE A 99 -11.13 -13.22 -18.64
CA ILE A 99 -11.30 -13.22 -20.10
C ILE A 99 -10.53 -14.35 -20.80
N ARG A 100 -9.30 -14.68 -20.38
CA ARG A 100 -8.50 -15.73 -21.03
C ARG A 100 -9.15 -17.11 -20.93
N PRO A 101 -9.47 -17.64 -19.74
CA PRO A 101 -10.06 -18.96 -19.63
C PRO A 101 -11.49 -19.02 -20.21
N LEU A 102 -12.29 -17.95 -20.10
CA LEU A 102 -13.59 -17.88 -20.77
C LEU A 102 -13.47 -17.89 -22.29
N THR A 103 -12.50 -17.15 -22.86
CA THR A 103 -12.24 -17.18 -24.31
C THR A 103 -11.95 -18.60 -24.78
N ALA A 104 -11.08 -19.33 -24.08
CA ALA A 104 -10.74 -20.70 -24.43
C ALA A 104 -11.94 -21.66 -24.34
N ALA A 105 -12.71 -21.59 -23.25
CA ALA A 105 -13.89 -22.42 -23.06
C ALA A 105 -14.96 -22.15 -24.14
N LEU A 106 -15.27 -20.87 -24.40
CA LEU A 106 -16.28 -20.49 -25.39
C LEU A 106 -15.84 -20.83 -26.82
N ALA A 107 -14.55 -20.66 -27.14
CA ALA A 107 -14.01 -20.99 -28.46
C ALA A 107 -14.05 -22.49 -28.77
N LEU A 108 -13.81 -23.35 -27.77
CA LEU A 108 -13.89 -24.80 -27.92
C LEU A 108 -15.34 -25.31 -27.98
N LEU A 109 -16.24 -24.74 -27.19
CA LEU A 109 -17.64 -25.12 -27.18
C LEU A 109 -18.42 -24.61 -28.40
N GLY A 110 -17.96 -23.50 -28.97
CA GLY A 110 -18.62 -22.82 -30.09
C GLY A 110 -19.89 -22.06 -29.67
N GLY A 111 -20.23 -21.03 -30.41
CA GLY A 111 -21.48 -20.28 -30.24
C GLY A 111 -21.47 -18.95 -30.99
N GLY A 112 -22.06 -17.91 -30.40
CA GLY A 112 -22.00 -16.55 -30.92
C GLY A 112 -21.75 -15.56 -29.81
N TYR A 113 -20.48 -15.39 -29.43
CA TYR A 113 -20.09 -14.59 -28.27
C TYR A 113 -19.27 -13.38 -28.68
N THR A 114 -19.42 -12.28 -27.94
CA THR A 114 -18.50 -11.14 -27.99
C THR A 114 -17.89 -10.96 -26.61
N LEU A 115 -16.58 -10.77 -26.53
CA LEU A 115 -15.86 -10.48 -25.28
C LEU A 115 -15.15 -9.13 -25.44
N ARG A 116 -15.51 -8.16 -24.62
CA ARG A 116 -14.95 -6.79 -24.66
C ARG A 116 -14.69 -6.26 -23.25
N GLY A 117 -13.95 -5.17 -23.13
CA GLY A 117 -13.66 -4.59 -21.82
C GLY A 117 -13.60 -3.07 -21.84
N VAL A 118 -12.95 -2.53 -20.83
CA VAL A 118 -12.53 -1.12 -20.80
C VAL A 118 -11.39 -0.88 -21.80
N PRO A 119 -11.04 0.36 -22.17
CA PRO A 119 -9.97 0.64 -23.14
C PRO A 119 -8.67 -0.10 -22.86
N ARG A 120 -8.23 -0.13 -21.58
CA ARG A 120 -7.02 -0.86 -21.17
C ARG A 120 -7.07 -2.35 -21.48
N MET A 121 -8.23 -3.00 -21.45
CA MET A 121 -8.35 -4.42 -21.83
C MET A 121 -7.97 -4.66 -23.29
N HIS A 122 -8.21 -3.68 -24.17
CA HIS A 122 -7.90 -3.76 -25.60
C HIS A 122 -6.41 -3.55 -25.90
N GLU A 123 -5.60 -3.33 -24.87
CA GLU A 123 -4.13 -3.25 -24.96
C GLU A 123 -3.47 -4.48 -24.30
N ARG A 124 -4.27 -5.40 -23.73
CA ARG A 124 -3.73 -6.58 -23.05
C ARG A 124 -3.63 -7.78 -24.00
N PRO A 125 -2.45 -8.41 -24.13
CA PRO A 125 -2.24 -9.46 -25.11
C PRO A 125 -3.11 -10.69 -24.83
N ILE A 126 -3.68 -11.22 -25.90
CA ILE A 126 -4.39 -12.52 -25.96
C ILE A 126 -4.08 -13.29 -27.25
N GLY A 127 -3.25 -12.73 -28.14
CA GLY A 127 -2.84 -13.27 -29.43
C GLY A 127 -2.45 -14.74 -29.38
N ASP A 128 -1.42 -15.07 -28.60
CA ASP A 128 -0.90 -16.44 -28.48
C ASP A 128 -1.98 -17.47 -28.11
N LEU A 129 -2.95 -17.11 -27.26
CA LEU A 129 -4.07 -17.98 -26.91
C LEU A 129 -5.03 -18.14 -28.09
N ALA A 130 -5.40 -17.04 -28.74
CA ALA A 130 -6.30 -17.07 -29.89
C ALA A 130 -5.68 -17.84 -31.07
N ASP A 131 -4.37 -17.70 -31.30
CA ASP A 131 -3.67 -18.41 -32.36
C ASP A 131 -3.57 -19.90 -32.08
N ALA A 132 -3.29 -20.29 -30.82
CA ALA A 132 -3.32 -21.70 -30.41
C ALA A 132 -4.72 -22.34 -30.60
N LEU A 133 -5.80 -21.59 -30.32
CA LEU A 133 -7.18 -22.05 -30.52
C LEU A 133 -7.57 -22.08 -32.00
N ARG A 134 -7.19 -21.08 -32.79
CA ARG A 134 -7.43 -21.07 -34.25
C ARG A 134 -6.69 -22.21 -34.96
N ALA A 135 -5.49 -22.56 -34.49
CA ALA A 135 -4.70 -23.67 -35.05
C ALA A 135 -5.41 -25.02 -34.96
N ILE A 136 -6.35 -25.19 -34.01
CA ILE A 136 -7.20 -26.37 -33.89
C ILE A 136 -8.62 -26.14 -34.45
N GLY A 137 -8.85 -25.07 -35.22
CA GLY A 137 -10.12 -24.86 -35.92
C GLY A 137 -11.20 -24.10 -35.13
N CYS A 138 -10.86 -23.47 -34.00
CA CYS A 138 -11.78 -22.54 -33.34
C CYS A 138 -12.00 -21.27 -34.18
N ASP A 139 -13.25 -20.81 -34.24
CA ASP A 139 -13.64 -19.56 -34.92
C ASP A 139 -13.53 -18.38 -33.95
N ILE A 140 -12.45 -17.60 -34.10
CA ILE A 140 -12.16 -16.41 -33.29
C ILE A 140 -11.79 -15.26 -34.24
N GLU A 141 -12.44 -14.12 -34.10
CA GLU A 141 -12.13 -12.89 -34.83
C GLU A 141 -11.77 -11.76 -33.86
N TYR A 142 -10.81 -10.92 -34.25
CA TYR A 142 -10.54 -9.68 -33.52
C TYR A 142 -11.51 -8.59 -33.98
N GLY A 143 -12.21 -7.95 -33.05
CA GLY A 143 -13.14 -6.86 -33.37
C GLY A 143 -12.46 -5.51 -33.58
N ALA A 144 -11.18 -5.38 -33.23
CA ALA A 144 -10.39 -4.16 -33.43
C ALA A 144 -8.94 -4.50 -33.86
N GLN A 145 -7.99 -4.47 -32.93
CA GLN A 145 -6.57 -4.72 -33.23
C GLN A 145 -6.22 -6.20 -33.11
N PRO A 146 -5.50 -6.79 -34.09
CA PRO A 146 -5.00 -8.16 -33.98
C PRO A 146 -4.17 -8.38 -32.71
N GLY A 147 -4.39 -9.50 -32.04
CA GLY A 147 -3.68 -9.88 -30.82
C GLY A 147 -4.31 -9.38 -29.51
N TYR A 148 -5.37 -8.57 -29.60
CA TYR A 148 -6.00 -7.93 -28.44
C TYR A 148 -7.54 -8.00 -28.49
N PRO A 149 -8.24 -8.03 -27.33
CA PRO A 149 -9.69 -7.85 -27.30
C PRO A 149 -10.14 -6.51 -27.93
N PRO A 150 -11.40 -6.36 -28.38
CA PRO A 150 -12.50 -7.30 -28.24
C PRO A 150 -12.40 -8.50 -29.18
N LEU A 151 -12.96 -9.64 -28.76
CA LEU A 151 -13.01 -10.87 -29.54
C LEU A 151 -14.45 -11.22 -29.90
N ARG A 152 -14.65 -11.76 -31.11
CA ARG A 152 -15.88 -12.44 -31.51
C ARG A 152 -15.59 -13.92 -31.64
N ILE A 153 -16.44 -14.75 -31.05
CA ILE A 153 -16.32 -16.21 -31.09
C ILE A 153 -17.53 -16.77 -31.83
N GLY A 154 -17.26 -17.60 -32.84
CA GLY A 154 -18.28 -18.24 -33.66
C GLY A 154 -18.35 -19.76 -33.45
N MET A 155 -18.72 -20.47 -34.52
CA MET A 155 -18.85 -21.92 -34.53
C MET A 155 -17.67 -22.54 -35.29
N GLY A 156 -16.63 -22.94 -34.56
CA GLY A 156 -15.47 -23.63 -35.11
C GLY A 156 -15.66 -25.14 -35.21
N LEU A 157 -14.89 -25.79 -36.10
CA LEU A 157 -14.76 -27.25 -36.16
C LEU A 157 -13.42 -27.64 -35.52
N VAL A 158 -13.49 -28.09 -34.27
CA VAL A 158 -12.30 -28.36 -33.47
C VAL A 158 -11.63 -29.67 -33.90
N ASP A 159 -10.35 -29.62 -34.29
CA ASP A 159 -9.50 -30.79 -34.52
C ASP A 159 -8.32 -30.85 -33.54
N ILE A 160 -8.37 -31.86 -32.68
CA ILE A 160 -7.36 -32.19 -31.66
C ILE A 160 -6.44 -33.33 -32.10
N ALA A 161 -6.27 -33.57 -33.40
CA ALA A 161 -5.41 -34.65 -33.91
C ALA A 161 -3.93 -34.39 -33.70
N VAL A 162 -3.54 -33.12 -33.64
CA VAL A 162 -2.13 -32.70 -33.52
C VAL A 162 -1.89 -31.99 -32.19
N PRO A 163 -0.64 -32.01 -31.68
CA PRO A 163 -0.30 -31.26 -30.47
C PRO A 163 -0.56 -29.75 -30.62
N ILE A 164 -1.18 -29.18 -29.60
CA ILE A 164 -1.47 -27.75 -29.51
C ILE A 164 -0.24 -27.04 -28.99
N ARG A 165 0.29 -26.06 -29.72
CA ARG A 165 1.49 -25.33 -29.33
C ARG A 165 1.14 -24.00 -28.67
N VAL A 166 1.78 -23.71 -27.54
CA VAL A 166 1.66 -22.43 -26.84
C VAL A 166 3.03 -21.97 -26.35
N ARG A 167 3.26 -20.66 -26.34
CA ARG A 167 4.50 -20.09 -25.80
C ARG A 167 4.52 -20.14 -24.27
N GLY A 168 5.63 -20.60 -23.71
CA GLY A 168 5.84 -20.68 -22.26
C GLY A 168 6.40 -19.41 -21.64
N ASP A 169 6.99 -18.53 -22.45
CA ASP A 169 7.82 -17.38 -22.04
C ASP A 169 7.06 -16.04 -22.00
N VAL A 170 5.78 -16.02 -22.40
CA VAL A 170 4.97 -14.79 -22.46
C VAL A 170 4.02 -14.66 -21.27
N SER A 171 3.11 -15.63 -21.09
CA SER A 171 2.14 -15.61 -19.98
C SER A 171 1.64 -17.00 -19.64
N SER A 172 1.70 -17.37 -18.35
CA SER A 172 1.10 -18.62 -17.86
C SER A 172 -0.42 -18.67 -18.03
N GLN A 173 -1.09 -17.52 -18.18
CA GLN A 173 -2.55 -17.46 -18.35
C GLN A 173 -3.02 -18.14 -19.65
N PHE A 174 -2.20 -18.17 -20.70
CA PHE A 174 -2.57 -18.82 -21.96
C PHE A 174 -2.56 -20.34 -21.82
N LEU A 175 -1.47 -20.90 -21.29
CA LEU A 175 -1.39 -22.32 -20.99
C LEU A 175 -2.47 -22.75 -19.98
N THR A 176 -2.67 -21.98 -18.90
CA THR A 176 -3.76 -22.22 -17.94
C THR A 176 -5.13 -22.24 -18.65
N ALA A 177 -5.41 -21.28 -19.54
CA ALA A 177 -6.69 -21.21 -20.24
C ALA A 177 -6.93 -22.46 -21.10
N LEU A 178 -5.88 -22.93 -21.80
CA LEU A 178 -5.95 -24.18 -22.56
C LEU A 178 -6.19 -25.40 -21.65
N LEU A 179 -5.44 -25.52 -20.55
CA LEU A 179 -5.59 -26.62 -19.58
C LEU A 179 -6.99 -26.68 -18.94
N LEU A 180 -7.63 -25.51 -18.72
CA LEU A 180 -8.98 -25.41 -18.18
C LEU A 180 -10.09 -25.67 -19.21
N ALA A 181 -9.79 -25.63 -20.50
CA ALA A 181 -10.82 -25.64 -21.54
C ALA A 181 -10.77 -26.94 -22.38
N LEU A 182 -9.58 -27.46 -22.67
CA LEU A 182 -9.41 -28.65 -23.50
C LEU A 182 -10.06 -29.93 -22.96
N PRO A 183 -10.19 -30.16 -21.63
CA PRO A 183 -10.97 -31.29 -21.13
C PRO A 183 -12.42 -31.31 -21.61
N LEU A 184 -12.99 -30.17 -22.04
CA LEU A 184 -14.36 -30.08 -22.58
C LEU A 184 -14.53 -30.79 -23.93
N VAL A 185 -13.42 -31.01 -24.66
CA VAL A 185 -13.42 -31.64 -25.99
C VAL A 185 -12.59 -32.93 -26.03
N ALA A 186 -12.12 -33.43 -24.88
CA ALA A 186 -11.31 -34.64 -24.74
C ALA A 186 -12.18 -35.91 -24.86
N GLY A 187 -12.87 -36.09 -26.00
CA GLY A 187 -13.83 -37.18 -26.22
C GLY A 187 -13.17 -38.57 -26.27
N THR A 188 -12.68 -38.96 -27.46
CA THR A 188 -12.21 -40.33 -27.72
C THR A 188 -10.71 -40.47 -27.87
N ARG A 189 -9.96 -39.37 -27.76
CA ARG A 189 -8.50 -39.34 -27.93
C ARG A 189 -7.88 -38.41 -26.88
N ASP A 190 -6.64 -38.71 -26.52
CA ASP A 190 -5.85 -37.84 -25.66
C ASP A 190 -5.53 -36.52 -26.38
N ILE A 191 -5.45 -35.43 -25.62
CA ILE A 191 -5.04 -34.13 -26.13
C ILE A 191 -3.65 -33.81 -25.60
N THR A 192 -2.74 -33.42 -26.49
CA THR A 192 -1.39 -32.97 -26.12
C THR A 192 -1.27 -31.46 -26.27
N ILE A 193 -0.71 -30.79 -25.26
CA ILE A 193 -0.22 -29.41 -25.35
C ILE A 193 1.32 -29.44 -25.30
N GLU A 194 1.97 -28.75 -26.22
CA GLU A 194 3.42 -28.53 -26.26
C GLU A 194 3.73 -27.07 -25.91
N VAL A 195 4.61 -26.87 -24.92
CA VAL A 195 5.07 -25.55 -24.49
C VAL A 195 6.38 -25.22 -25.19
N ALA A 196 6.38 -24.16 -25.99
CA ALA A 196 7.57 -23.64 -26.65
C ALA A 196 8.35 -22.73 -25.70
N GLY A 197 9.67 -22.95 -25.58
CA GLY A 197 10.56 -22.16 -24.74
C GLY A 197 10.45 -22.50 -23.24
N THR A 198 10.98 -21.60 -22.40
CA THR A 198 10.96 -21.77 -20.94
C THR A 198 9.61 -21.38 -20.37
N LEU A 199 8.95 -22.31 -19.66
CA LEU A 199 7.72 -21.99 -18.93
C LEU A 199 8.01 -21.06 -17.75
N ILE A 200 7.60 -19.80 -17.88
CA ILE A 200 7.61 -18.81 -16.80
C ILE A 200 6.37 -18.96 -15.93
N SER A 201 6.45 -18.50 -14.68
CA SER A 201 5.32 -18.47 -13.74
C SER A 201 4.64 -19.85 -13.56
N ARG A 202 5.45 -20.92 -13.51
CA ARG A 202 5.05 -22.31 -13.25
C ARG A 202 4.07 -22.49 -12.08
N PRO A 203 4.18 -21.73 -10.96
CA PRO A 203 3.21 -21.82 -9.86
C PRO A 203 1.74 -21.68 -10.27
N TYR A 204 1.40 -20.85 -11.26
CA TYR A 204 -0.01 -20.71 -11.67
C TYR A 204 -0.51 -21.89 -12.49
N VAL A 205 0.40 -22.56 -13.21
CA VAL A 205 0.09 -23.81 -13.91
C VAL A 205 -0.14 -24.91 -12.88
N ASP A 206 0.72 -25.02 -11.87
CA ASP A 206 0.58 -25.97 -10.77
C ASP A 206 -0.75 -25.81 -10.00
N ILE A 207 -1.13 -24.57 -9.63
CA ILE A 207 -2.47 -24.27 -9.06
C ILE A 207 -3.57 -24.82 -9.97
N THR A 208 -3.43 -24.62 -11.29
CA THR A 208 -4.43 -25.07 -12.26
C THR A 208 -4.55 -26.59 -12.27
N LEU A 209 -3.43 -27.32 -12.32
CA LEU A 209 -3.41 -28.79 -12.28
C LEU A 209 -4.02 -29.33 -10.99
N LYS A 210 -3.66 -28.75 -9.83
CA LYS A 210 -4.22 -29.14 -8.53
C LYS A 210 -5.73 -28.90 -8.43
N LEU A 211 -6.23 -27.80 -9.00
CA LEU A 211 -7.67 -27.53 -9.06
C LEU A 211 -8.38 -28.48 -10.03
N LEU A 212 -7.83 -28.73 -11.22
CA LEU A 212 -8.38 -29.69 -12.17
C LEU A 212 -8.53 -31.09 -11.55
N ALA A 213 -7.51 -31.53 -10.80
CA ALA A 213 -7.55 -32.80 -10.06
C ALA A 213 -8.72 -32.86 -9.07
N ARG A 214 -9.01 -31.76 -8.36
CA ARG A 214 -10.18 -31.66 -7.45
C ARG A 214 -11.53 -31.75 -8.19
N PHE A 215 -11.57 -31.37 -9.46
CA PHE A 215 -12.73 -31.48 -10.34
C PHE A 215 -12.72 -32.76 -11.19
N GLY A 216 -11.91 -33.77 -10.82
CA GLY A 216 -11.89 -35.09 -11.44
C GLY A 216 -11.06 -35.22 -12.71
N VAL A 217 -10.28 -34.20 -13.09
CA VAL A 217 -9.42 -34.23 -14.29
C VAL A 217 -7.96 -34.26 -13.88
N GLN A 218 -7.29 -35.39 -14.13
CA GLN A 218 -5.85 -35.53 -13.97
C GLN A 218 -5.15 -35.20 -15.29
N ILE A 219 -4.18 -34.30 -15.24
CA ILE A 219 -3.34 -33.96 -16.40
C ILE A 219 -1.91 -34.35 -16.05
N GLU A 220 -1.33 -35.22 -16.87
CA GLU A 220 0.07 -35.57 -16.76
C GLU A 220 0.93 -34.55 -17.50
N HIS A 221 2.14 -34.30 -17.02
CA HIS A 221 3.09 -33.47 -17.73
C HIS A 221 4.50 -34.05 -17.74
N GLN A 222 5.23 -33.77 -18.82
CA GLN A 222 6.63 -34.18 -19.01
C GLN A 222 7.49 -32.91 -18.99
N ASN A 223 8.28 -32.74 -17.93
CA ASN A 223 9.22 -31.63 -17.74
C ASN A 223 8.64 -30.22 -17.97
N TRP A 224 7.33 -30.03 -17.72
CA TRP A 224 6.62 -28.78 -17.99
C TRP A 224 6.62 -28.32 -19.47
N GLN A 225 7.07 -29.19 -20.38
CA GLN A 225 7.14 -28.93 -21.82
C GLN A 225 6.01 -29.60 -22.58
N ARG A 226 5.43 -30.66 -22.03
CA ARG A 226 4.32 -31.38 -22.65
C ARG A 226 3.28 -31.73 -21.60
N PHE A 227 2.01 -31.44 -21.88
CA PHE A 227 0.86 -31.77 -21.02
C PHE A 227 -0.08 -32.71 -21.78
N ILE A 228 -0.57 -33.74 -21.10
CA ILE A 228 -1.41 -34.80 -21.68
C ILE A 228 -2.72 -34.84 -20.91
N ILE A 229 -3.81 -34.60 -21.63
CA ILE A 229 -5.18 -34.67 -21.13
C ILE A 229 -5.78 -35.98 -21.65
N ALA A 230 -6.17 -36.87 -20.74
CA ALA A 230 -6.69 -38.18 -21.10
C ALA A 230 -8.05 -38.11 -21.83
N ALA A 231 -8.26 -39.00 -22.78
CA ALA A 231 -9.56 -39.23 -23.40
C ALA A 231 -10.66 -39.52 -22.35
N GLY A 232 -11.87 -39.04 -22.60
CA GLY A 232 -13.02 -39.15 -21.71
C GLY A 232 -12.99 -38.23 -20.48
N SER A 233 -12.01 -37.32 -20.39
CA SER A 233 -11.92 -36.33 -19.31
C SER A 233 -13.20 -35.49 -19.26
N ARG A 234 -13.70 -35.29 -18.03
CA ARG A 234 -14.90 -34.48 -17.77
C ARG A 234 -14.84 -33.92 -16.35
N TYR A 235 -15.41 -32.74 -16.18
CA TYR A 235 -15.47 -32.11 -14.86
C TYR A 235 -16.61 -32.70 -14.02
N VAL A 236 -16.27 -33.07 -12.78
CA VAL A 236 -17.21 -33.53 -11.76
C VAL A 236 -17.08 -32.61 -10.55
N SER A 237 -18.22 -32.16 -10.02
CA SER A 237 -18.21 -31.30 -8.83
C SER A 237 -17.62 -32.05 -7.63
N PRO A 238 -16.71 -31.43 -6.85
CA PRO A 238 -16.26 -31.98 -5.57
C PRO A 238 -17.34 -31.87 -4.46
N GLY A 239 -18.52 -31.33 -4.76
CA GLY A 239 -19.55 -30.97 -3.80
C GLY A 239 -19.24 -29.68 -3.06
N ARG A 240 -18.07 -29.60 -2.41
CA ARG A 240 -17.60 -28.40 -1.70
C ARG A 240 -16.12 -28.12 -1.98
N ILE A 241 -15.79 -26.84 -2.09
CA ILE A 241 -14.40 -26.38 -2.21
C ILE A 241 -14.19 -25.05 -1.48
N ALA A 242 -13.08 -24.95 -0.75
CA ALA A 242 -12.66 -23.70 -0.11
C ALA A 242 -11.61 -22.99 -0.97
N VAL A 243 -11.79 -21.68 -1.12
CA VAL A 243 -10.78 -20.78 -1.66
C VAL A 243 -9.90 -20.31 -0.51
N GLU A 244 -8.61 -20.63 -0.57
CA GLU A 244 -7.61 -20.13 0.38
C GLU A 244 -7.35 -18.63 0.20
N GLY A 245 -6.82 -18.01 1.26
CA GLY A 245 -6.42 -16.60 1.25
C GLY A 245 -5.35 -16.31 0.21
N ASP A 246 -5.24 -15.07 -0.26
CA ASP A 246 -4.31 -14.70 -1.33
C ASP A 246 -2.84 -14.67 -0.84
N ALA A 247 -2.04 -15.66 -1.23
CA ALA A 247 -0.64 -15.80 -0.78
C ALA A 247 0.25 -14.63 -1.25
N SER A 248 -0.04 -14.09 -2.43
CA SER A 248 0.53 -12.83 -2.92
C SER A 248 0.33 -11.68 -1.93
N SER A 249 -0.90 -11.47 -1.46
CA SER A 249 -1.24 -10.42 -0.50
C SER A 249 -0.70 -10.69 0.90
N ALA A 250 -0.53 -11.97 1.26
CA ALA A 250 0.15 -12.37 2.50
C ALA A 250 1.54 -11.75 2.62
N SER A 251 2.27 -11.68 1.50
CA SER A 251 3.66 -11.20 1.48
C SER A 251 3.81 -9.81 2.10
N TYR A 252 2.86 -8.89 1.86
CA TYR A 252 2.93 -7.52 2.39
C TYR A 252 2.90 -7.52 3.93
N PHE A 253 2.02 -8.32 4.54
CA PHE A 253 1.89 -8.35 6.00
C PHE A 253 3.02 -9.13 6.67
N LEU A 254 3.49 -10.20 6.03
CA LEU A 254 4.68 -10.92 6.49
C LEU A 254 5.92 -10.00 6.45
N ALA A 255 6.12 -9.24 5.37
CA ALA A 255 7.17 -8.24 5.30
C ALA A 255 6.99 -7.14 6.36
N ALA A 256 5.76 -6.64 6.56
CA ALA A 256 5.47 -5.63 7.58
C ALA A 256 5.84 -6.11 8.99
N GLY A 257 5.60 -7.37 9.35
CA GLY A 257 6.01 -7.91 10.66
C GLY A 257 7.52 -8.02 10.84
N VAL A 258 8.28 -8.23 9.76
CA VAL A 258 9.74 -8.17 9.80
C VAL A 258 10.22 -6.72 9.92
N LEU A 259 9.76 -5.84 9.02
CA LEU A 259 10.18 -4.43 8.97
C LEU A 259 9.77 -3.67 10.24
N GLY A 260 8.61 -3.99 10.82
CA GLY A 260 8.16 -3.42 12.09
C GLY A 260 9.06 -3.75 13.27
N SER A 261 9.89 -4.80 13.19
CA SER A 261 10.84 -5.12 14.25
C SER A 261 12.10 -4.23 14.24
N LEU A 262 12.39 -3.52 13.13
CA LEU A 262 13.63 -2.77 12.94
C LEU A 262 13.81 -1.61 13.94
N HIS A 263 12.71 -1.02 14.43
CA HIS A 263 12.72 0.05 15.44
C HIS A 263 12.42 -0.45 16.86
N GLY A 264 12.42 -1.77 17.09
CA GLY A 264 12.22 -2.37 18.41
C GLY A 264 10.80 -2.29 18.99
N GLN A 265 9.81 -1.83 18.22
CA GLN A 265 8.41 -1.68 18.64
C GLN A 265 7.46 -2.63 17.87
N GLY A 266 8.02 -3.59 17.14
CA GLY A 266 7.29 -4.61 16.41
C GLY A 266 6.84 -5.76 17.31
N GLU A 267 5.66 -6.30 16.99
CA GLU A 267 5.12 -7.53 17.56
C GLU A 267 4.95 -8.56 16.44
N ALA A 268 4.51 -9.77 16.82
CA ALA A 268 4.18 -10.79 15.84
C ALA A 268 3.06 -10.29 14.92
N VAL A 269 3.24 -10.47 13.61
CA VAL A 269 2.18 -10.31 12.61
C VAL A 269 1.76 -11.69 12.16
N ARG A 270 0.53 -12.08 12.49
CA ARG A 270 -0.10 -13.33 12.04
C ARG A 270 -0.99 -13.06 10.83
N VAL A 271 -0.82 -13.87 9.79
CA VAL A 271 -1.57 -13.80 8.54
C VAL A 271 -2.39 -15.07 8.38
N GLU A 272 -3.70 -14.98 8.52
CA GLU A 272 -4.64 -16.09 8.43
C GLU A 272 -5.17 -16.29 7.00
N GLY A 273 -5.44 -17.55 6.64
CA GLY A 273 -5.99 -17.94 5.34
C GLY A 273 -4.97 -18.59 4.40
N VAL A 274 -3.70 -18.62 4.79
CA VAL A 274 -2.61 -19.32 4.08
C VAL A 274 -1.74 -20.05 5.09
N ASP A 275 -1.23 -21.22 4.72
CA ASP A 275 -0.32 -22.03 5.53
C ASP A 275 0.58 -22.91 4.64
N ALA A 276 1.34 -23.82 5.26
CA ALA A 276 2.27 -24.72 4.58
C ALA A 276 1.63 -25.69 3.55
N ARG A 277 0.31 -25.84 3.55
CA ARG A 277 -0.45 -26.70 2.60
C ARG A 277 -1.05 -25.90 1.44
N SER A 278 -0.83 -24.59 1.41
CA SER A 278 -1.31 -23.72 0.33
C SER A 278 -0.88 -24.26 -1.04
N ILE A 279 -1.78 -24.22 -2.01
CA ILE A 279 -1.46 -24.61 -3.39
C ILE A 279 -0.81 -23.48 -4.17
N GLN A 280 -0.76 -22.26 -3.62
CA GLN A 280 -0.17 -21.08 -4.26
C GLN A 280 1.34 -21.05 -4.07
N GLY A 281 2.11 -20.96 -5.16
CA GLY A 281 3.58 -20.88 -5.07
C GLY A 281 4.10 -19.62 -4.37
N ASP A 282 3.32 -18.54 -4.32
CA ASP A 282 3.71 -17.32 -3.60
C ASP A 282 3.88 -17.54 -2.08
N VAL A 283 3.44 -18.68 -1.52
CA VAL A 283 3.76 -19.09 -0.15
C VAL A 283 5.28 -19.22 0.08
N GLU A 284 6.06 -19.52 -0.98
CA GLU A 284 7.52 -19.58 -0.95
C GLU A 284 8.18 -18.25 -0.53
N PHE A 285 7.45 -17.13 -0.61
CA PHE A 285 7.92 -15.85 -0.10
C PHE A 285 8.30 -15.92 1.38
N ALA A 286 7.53 -16.66 2.19
CA ALA A 286 7.81 -16.84 3.61
C ALA A 286 9.16 -17.57 3.82
N HIS A 287 9.44 -18.61 3.02
CA HIS A 287 10.73 -19.29 3.03
C HIS A 287 11.88 -18.41 2.51
N VAL A 288 11.62 -17.54 1.53
CA VAL A 288 12.61 -16.53 1.12
C VAL A 288 12.95 -15.62 2.30
N LEU A 289 11.95 -15.08 3.00
CA LEU A 289 12.18 -14.24 4.18
C LEU A 289 12.99 -14.98 5.27
N GLU A 290 12.69 -16.25 5.55
CA GLU A 290 13.49 -17.08 6.48
C GLU A 290 14.96 -17.13 6.07
N ARG A 291 15.25 -17.38 4.79
CA ARG A 291 16.63 -17.40 4.25
C ARG A 291 17.32 -16.04 4.35
N LEU A 292 16.57 -14.95 4.21
CA LEU A 292 17.08 -13.59 4.39
C LEU A 292 17.28 -13.20 5.87
N GLY A 293 16.84 -14.05 6.81
CA GLY A 293 17.08 -13.87 8.24
C GLY A 293 15.84 -13.44 9.05
N ALA A 294 14.63 -13.55 8.49
CA ALA A 294 13.39 -13.37 9.24
C ALA A 294 13.09 -14.59 10.14
N ASN A 295 12.40 -14.36 11.25
CA ASN A 295 11.80 -15.41 12.07
C ASN A 295 10.36 -15.65 11.59
N VAL A 296 10.10 -16.80 10.98
CA VAL A 296 8.78 -17.19 10.46
C VAL A 296 8.26 -18.39 11.24
N GLU A 297 6.98 -18.33 11.57
CA GLU A 297 6.23 -19.40 12.24
C GLU A 297 5.14 -19.90 11.29
N TRP A 298 5.08 -21.21 11.13
CA TRP A 298 4.08 -21.90 10.33
C TRP A 298 3.07 -22.58 11.24
N GLY A 299 1.79 -22.28 11.06
CA GLY A 299 0.70 -22.88 11.82
C GLY A 299 -0.42 -23.40 10.94
N ASP A 300 -1.39 -24.09 11.56
CA ASP A 300 -2.58 -24.58 10.87
C ASP A 300 -3.48 -23.39 10.50
N GLY A 301 -3.60 -23.10 9.20
CA GLY A 301 -4.38 -21.98 8.67
C GLY A 301 -3.73 -20.59 8.77
N TYR A 302 -2.47 -20.48 9.19
CA TYR A 302 -1.76 -19.20 9.24
C TYR A 302 -0.24 -19.30 9.04
N ILE A 303 0.36 -18.16 8.66
CA ILE A 303 1.81 -17.90 8.70
C ILE A 303 2.02 -16.66 9.56
N ALA A 304 3.07 -16.62 10.39
CA ALA A 304 3.40 -15.43 11.17
C ALA A 304 4.87 -15.04 11.06
N THR A 305 5.16 -13.75 11.17
CA THR A 305 6.52 -13.22 11.25
C THR A 305 6.77 -12.55 12.59
N ARG A 306 7.91 -12.84 13.20
CA ARG A 306 8.31 -12.37 14.54
C ARG A 306 9.66 -11.63 14.49
N GLY A 307 9.76 -10.65 13.59
CA GLY A 307 10.99 -9.90 13.39
C GLY A 307 12.14 -10.73 12.79
N LEU A 308 13.36 -10.43 13.22
CA LEU A 308 14.59 -11.05 12.71
C LEU A 308 15.09 -12.20 13.61
N GLN A 309 15.84 -13.11 13.00
CA GLN A 309 16.54 -14.19 13.71
C GLN A 309 17.60 -13.64 14.67
N ALA A 310 17.93 -14.41 15.71
CA ALA A 310 18.92 -14.02 16.71
C ALA A 310 20.27 -13.65 16.07
N GLY A 311 20.84 -12.51 16.50
CA GLY A 311 22.12 -11.99 15.97
C GLY A 311 22.00 -11.20 14.66
N ARG A 312 20.80 -11.00 14.12
CA ARG A 312 20.55 -10.17 12.94
C ARG A 312 19.93 -8.83 13.35
N SER A 313 20.43 -7.73 12.76
CA SER A 313 19.84 -6.39 12.88
C SER A 313 19.11 -5.95 11.60
N GLN A 314 19.36 -6.63 10.47
CA GLN A 314 18.75 -6.36 9.17
C GLN A 314 18.56 -7.68 8.40
N LEU A 315 17.69 -7.66 7.39
CA LEU A 315 17.61 -8.72 6.39
C LEU A 315 18.90 -8.75 5.55
N ALA A 316 19.30 -9.93 5.11
CA ALA A 316 20.36 -10.06 4.12
C ALA A 316 19.88 -9.56 2.75
N GLY A 317 20.78 -8.94 1.98
CA GLY A 317 20.61 -8.78 0.54
C GLY A 317 21.11 -10.00 -0.22
N GLY A 318 21.41 -9.82 -1.51
CA GLY A 318 21.91 -10.87 -2.39
C GLY A 318 21.05 -11.10 -3.63
N GLU A 319 21.39 -12.13 -4.40
CA GLU A 319 20.64 -12.53 -5.59
C GLU A 319 19.49 -13.48 -5.23
N ILE A 320 18.30 -13.21 -5.75
CA ILE A 320 17.09 -13.96 -5.48
C ILE A 320 16.39 -14.27 -6.80
N ASP A 321 16.35 -15.54 -7.17
CA ASP A 321 15.49 -16.03 -8.26
C ASP A 321 14.02 -15.98 -7.81
N CYS A 322 13.22 -15.20 -8.53
CA CYS A 322 11.83 -14.93 -8.22
C CYS A 322 10.84 -15.75 -9.07
N LEU A 323 11.29 -16.74 -9.84
CA LEU A 323 10.40 -17.56 -10.70
C LEU A 323 9.28 -18.27 -9.91
N ALA A 324 9.55 -18.64 -8.66
CA ALA A 324 8.59 -19.31 -7.78
C ALA A 324 7.58 -18.35 -7.11
N ILE A 325 7.92 -17.07 -7.02
CA ILE A 325 7.13 -16.02 -6.35
C ILE A 325 6.96 -14.79 -7.24
N PRO A 326 6.53 -14.96 -8.51
CA PRO A 326 6.60 -13.90 -9.51
C PRO A 326 5.72 -12.69 -9.18
N ASP A 327 4.81 -12.80 -8.23
CA ASP A 327 3.90 -11.73 -7.83
C ASP A 327 4.24 -11.18 -6.44
N ALA A 328 4.66 -12.04 -5.49
CA ALA A 328 5.17 -11.62 -4.18
C ALA A 328 6.58 -11.02 -4.23
N ALA A 329 7.37 -11.23 -5.30
CA ALA A 329 8.70 -10.64 -5.45
C ALA A 329 8.72 -9.11 -5.46
N MET A 330 7.59 -8.44 -5.78
CA MET A 330 7.49 -6.98 -5.64
C MET A 330 7.68 -6.54 -4.19
N THR A 331 7.22 -7.35 -3.24
CA THR A 331 7.41 -7.12 -1.81
C THR A 331 8.89 -7.18 -1.43
N LEU A 332 9.68 -8.08 -2.04
CA LEU A 332 11.12 -8.15 -1.81
C LEU A 332 11.83 -6.87 -2.22
N ALA A 333 11.38 -6.22 -3.30
CA ALA A 333 11.95 -4.96 -3.75
C ALA A 333 11.87 -3.85 -2.68
N LEU A 334 10.78 -3.82 -1.90
CA LEU A 334 10.63 -2.85 -0.81
C LEU A 334 11.42 -3.28 0.43
N THR A 335 11.50 -4.58 0.74
CA THR A 335 12.36 -5.05 1.84
C THR A 335 13.84 -4.78 1.58
N ALA A 336 14.27 -4.72 0.31
CA ALA A 336 15.66 -4.44 -0.08
C ALA A 336 16.13 -3.04 0.37
N LEU A 337 15.22 -2.07 0.53
CA LEU A 337 15.53 -0.74 1.07
C LEU A 337 16.13 -0.82 2.48
N PHE A 338 15.80 -1.87 3.23
CA PHE A 338 16.18 -2.08 4.62
C PHE A 338 17.23 -3.19 4.81
N ALA A 339 17.71 -3.78 3.70
CA ALA A 339 18.66 -4.88 3.75
C ALA A 339 20.08 -4.43 4.13
N ALA A 340 20.91 -5.37 4.58
CA ALA A 340 22.31 -5.12 4.93
C ALA A 340 23.22 -4.95 3.70
N SER A 341 22.78 -5.41 2.53
CA SER A 341 23.55 -5.40 1.29
C SER A 341 22.63 -5.30 0.07
N PRO A 342 23.16 -5.03 -1.14
CA PRO A 342 22.34 -4.88 -2.33
C PRO A 342 21.59 -6.16 -2.70
N THR A 343 20.36 -5.99 -3.20
CA THR A 343 19.49 -7.10 -3.60
C THR A 343 19.29 -7.08 -5.11
N LEU A 344 19.53 -8.22 -5.75
CA LEU A 344 19.26 -8.46 -7.16
C LEU A 344 18.10 -9.46 -7.28
N LEU A 345 16.97 -9.01 -7.79
CA LEU A 345 15.83 -9.86 -8.11
C LEU A 345 15.96 -10.30 -9.58
N THR A 346 15.93 -11.60 -9.85
CA THR A 346 16.00 -12.16 -11.21
C THR A 346 14.76 -13.01 -11.51
N GLY A 347 14.54 -13.39 -12.76
CA GLY A 347 13.39 -14.21 -13.15
C GLY A 347 12.05 -13.45 -13.13
N ILE A 348 12.09 -12.12 -13.17
CA ILE A 348 10.92 -11.24 -13.11
C ILE A 348 10.45 -10.70 -14.46
N GLY A 349 10.98 -11.18 -15.60
CA GLY A 349 10.65 -10.64 -16.93
C GLY A 349 9.15 -10.57 -17.26
N SER A 350 8.34 -11.47 -16.68
CA SER A 350 6.88 -11.43 -16.80
C SER A 350 6.23 -10.12 -16.33
N TRP A 351 6.91 -9.35 -15.47
CA TRP A 351 6.45 -8.06 -14.92
C TRP A 351 6.19 -6.99 -15.97
N ARG A 352 6.84 -7.08 -17.13
CA ARG A 352 6.71 -6.09 -18.20
C ARG A 352 5.35 -6.08 -18.88
N VAL A 353 4.66 -7.22 -18.88
CA VAL A 353 3.42 -7.46 -19.64
C VAL A 353 2.19 -7.71 -18.74
N LYS A 354 2.29 -7.36 -17.46
CA LYS A 354 1.19 -7.48 -16.49
C LYS A 354 0.27 -6.25 -16.56
N GLU A 355 -0.26 -5.77 -15.45
CA GLU A 355 -1.15 -4.60 -15.44
C GLU A 355 -0.44 -3.32 -15.93
N THR A 356 0.81 -3.14 -15.53
CA THR A 356 1.76 -2.12 -16.02
C THR A 356 3.12 -2.79 -16.29
N ASP A 357 4.08 -2.08 -16.88
CA ASP A 357 5.48 -2.53 -16.84
C ASP A 357 6.00 -2.33 -15.40
N ARG A 358 5.86 -3.37 -14.58
CA ARG A 358 6.19 -3.31 -13.16
C ARG A 358 7.68 -3.14 -12.89
N ILE A 359 8.56 -3.54 -13.82
CA ILE A 359 10.01 -3.31 -13.66
C ILE A 359 10.29 -1.81 -13.78
N ALA A 360 9.78 -1.19 -14.85
CA ALA A 360 9.94 0.24 -15.08
C ALA A 360 9.25 1.07 -13.99
N ALA A 361 8.03 0.70 -13.61
CA ALA A 361 7.27 1.37 -12.55
C ALA A 361 7.99 1.26 -11.20
N MET A 362 8.41 0.06 -10.78
CA MET A 362 9.14 -0.13 -9.52
C MET A 362 10.43 0.69 -9.48
N ALA A 363 11.24 0.66 -10.55
CA ALA A 363 12.47 1.45 -10.63
C ALA A 363 12.20 2.97 -10.52
N THR A 364 11.16 3.45 -11.22
CA THR A 364 10.76 4.87 -11.20
C THR A 364 10.30 5.31 -9.81
N GLU A 365 9.42 4.55 -9.18
CA GLU A 365 8.82 4.93 -7.91
C GLU A 365 9.80 4.76 -6.72
N LEU A 366 10.67 3.74 -6.75
CA LEU A 366 11.75 3.60 -5.75
C LEU A 366 12.76 4.75 -5.82
N ALA A 367 13.10 5.22 -7.03
CA ALA A 367 14.01 6.35 -7.20
C ALA A 367 13.46 7.65 -6.60
N LYS A 368 12.13 7.86 -6.60
CA LYS A 368 11.49 9.02 -5.94
C LYS A 368 11.71 9.02 -4.44
N ILE A 369 11.75 7.84 -3.80
CA ILE A 369 12.01 7.68 -2.37
C ILE A 369 13.50 7.94 -2.02
N GLY A 370 14.37 7.99 -3.03
CA GLY A 370 15.81 8.22 -2.89
C GLY A 370 16.66 6.97 -3.10
N ALA A 371 16.06 5.82 -3.45
CA ALA A 371 16.79 4.59 -3.70
C ALA A 371 17.59 4.66 -5.01
N HIS A 372 18.78 4.06 -5.01
CA HIS A 372 19.52 3.78 -6.25
C HIS A 372 19.08 2.42 -6.80
N VAL A 373 18.50 2.43 -8.00
CA VAL A 373 17.92 1.25 -8.63
C VAL A 373 18.42 1.11 -10.06
N GLN A 374 18.78 -0.11 -10.44
CA GLN A 374 19.10 -0.48 -11.81
C GLN A 374 18.14 -1.59 -12.26
N SER A 375 17.77 -1.62 -13.53
CA SER A 375 16.88 -2.64 -14.08
C SER A 375 17.32 -3.10 -15.45
N GLY A 376 16.96 -4.33 -15.79
CA GLY A 376 17.09 -4.89 -17.13
C GLY A 376 15.84 -5.66 -17.53
N ASP A 377 15.95 -6.58 -18.48
CA ASP A 377 14.80 -7.23 -19.10
C ASP A 377 14.02 -8.15 -18.16
N ASP A 378 14.72 -8.83 -17.26
CA ASP A 378 14.17 -9.81 -16.34
C ASP A 378 14.74 -9.71 -14.92
N TRP A 379 15.35 -8.56 -14.59
CA TRP A 379 15.97 -8.31 -13.30
C TRP A 379 15.83 -6.87 -12.81
N LEU A 380 15.92 -6.70 -11.48
CA LEU A 380 15.89 -5.43 -10.77
C LEU A 380 16.92 -5.47 -9.63
N ARG A 381 17.84 -4.52 -9.60
CA ARG A 381 18.86 -4.37 -8.54
C ARG A 381 18.57 -3.14 -7.71
N ILE A 382 18.53 -3.30 -6.39
CA ILE A 382 18.19 -2.25 -5.43
C ILE A 382 19.30 -2.17 -4.38
N GLU A 383 19.83 -0.98 -4.19
CA GLU A 383 20.80 -0.69 -3.13
C GLU A 383 20.04 -0.34 -1.81
N PRO A 384 20.53 -0.76 -0.63
CA PRO A 384 19.94 -0.36 0.64
C PRO A 384 19.92 1.15 0.82
N LEU A 385 18.89 1.66 1.49
CA LEU A 385 18.68 3.10 1.63
C LEU A 385 18.97 3.57 3.06
N ALA A 386 20.07 4.30 3.23
CA ALA A 386 20.42 4.94 4.49
C ALA A 386 19.44 6.07 4.84
N ASP A 387 19.14 6.25 6.13
CA ASP A 387 18.18 7.24 6.67
C ASP A 387 18.31 8.65 6.06
N ALA A 388 19.54 9.13 5.85
CA ALA A 388 19.81 10.46 5.33
C ALA A 388 19.40 10.67 3.85
N HIS A 389 19.17 9.58 3.11
CA HIS A 389 18.85 9.63 1.67
C HIS A 389 17.36 9.47 1.37
N TRP A 390 16.55 9.12 2.37
CA TRP A 390 15.10 9.01 2.21
C TRP A 390 14.46 10.35 1.86
N ARG A 391 13.50 10.31 0.96
CA ARG A 391 12.75 11.47 0.48
C ARG A 391 11.26 11.20 0.56
N ASN A 392 10.51 12.21 0.98
CA ASN A 392 9.06 12.17 0.87
C ASN A 392 8.68 11.99 -0.61
N ALA A 393 7.76 11.07 -0.89
CA ALA A 393 7.45 10.69 -2.26
C ALA A 393 5.95 10.48 -2.48
N SER A 394 5.46 10.96 -3.63
CA SER A 394 4.15 10.60 -4.17
C SER A 394 4.32 9.46 -5.18
N ILE A 395 3.73 8.32 -4.86
CA ILE A 395 3.85 7.07 -5.58
C ILE A 395 2.67 6.91 -6.53
N ALA A 396 2.98 6.90 -7.84
CA ALA A 396 1.99 6.57 -8.85
C ALA A 396 1.72 5.06 -8.85
N THR A 397 0.45 4.67 -8.88
CA THR A 397 0.07 3.25 -8.83
C THR A 397 -0.12 2.62 -10.20
N TYR A 398 -0.28 3.42 -11.26
CA TYR A 398 -0.48 2.95 -12.64
C TYR A 398 -1.72 2.03 -12.78
N ASP A 399 -2.75 2.25 -11.96
CA ASP A 399 -3.91 1.35 -11.79
C ASP A 399 -3.49 -0.10 -11.44
N ASP A 400 -2.33 -0.28 -10.82
CA ASP A 400 -1.79 -1.56 -10.37
C ASP A 400 -1.85 -1.67 -8.84
N HIS A 401 -2.83 -2.42 -8.36
CA HIS A 401 -3.01 -2.80 -6.96
C HIS A 401 -1.70 -3.24 -6.27
N ARG A 402 -0.78 -3.91 -6.95
CA ARG A 402 0.47 -4.36 -6.33
C ARG A 402 1.43 -3.22 -6.09
N MET A 403 1.53 -2.26 -7.00
CA MET A 403 2.29 -1.04 -6.78
C MET A 403 1.77 -0.30 -5.55
N ALA A 404 0.44 -0.13 -5.44
CA ALA A 404 -0.17 0.52 -4.28
C ALA A 404 0.14 -0.20 -2.95
N MET A 405 -0.06 -1.53 -2.90
CA MET A 405 0.10 -2.30 -1.68
C MET A 405 1.56 -2.44 -1.26
N CYS A 406 2.47 -2.81 -2.17
CA CYS A 406 3.87 -3.04 -1.77
C CYS A 406 4.52 -1.73 -1.28
N PHE A 407 4.28 -0.59 -1.94
CA PHE A 407 4.86 0.69 -1.52
C PHE A 407 4.37 1.20 -0.16
N SER A 408 3.32 0.62 0.41
CA SER A 408 2.99 0.87 1.83
C SER A 408 4.13 0.49 2.76
N LEU A 409 4.97 -0.50 2.40
CA LEU A 409 6.10 -0.95 3.20
C LEU A 409 7.24 0.07 3.25
N ALA A 410 7.31 0.99 2.29
CA ALA A 410 8.27 2.09 2.35
C ALA A 410 8.03 2.99 3.57
N SER A 411 6.82 3.00 4.14
CA SER A 411 6.53 3.80 5.33
C SER A 411 7.20 3.26 6.60
N PHE A 412 7.88 2.10 6.58
CA PHE A 412 8.79 1.72 7.68
C PHE A 412 10.12 2.50 7.67
N GLY A 413 10.37 3.27 6.60
CA GLY A 413 11.43 4.26 6.53
C GLY A 413 11.03 5.59 7.19
N PRO A 414 11.96 6.54 7.31
CA PRO A 414 11.75 7.82 7.99
C PRO A 414 10.97 8.86 7.17
N ALA A 415 10.59 8.57 5.91
CA ALA A 415 9.92 9.50 5.01
C ALA A 415 8.40 9.28 4.95
N ASP A 416 7.65 10.35 4.69
CA ASP A 416 6.23 10.28 4.39
C ASP A 416 6.00 9.73 2.99
N ILE A 417 5.09 8.77 2.86
CA ILE A 417 4.75 8.12 1.59
C ILE A 417 3.31 8.43 1.23
N ARG A 418 3.10 9.06 0.07
CA ARG A 418 1.77 9.29 -0.50
C ARG A 418 1.50 8.26 -1.58
N ILE A 419 0.44 7.46 -1.43
CA ILE A 419 -0.04 6.56 -2.48
C ILE A 419 -1.11 7.28 -3.29
N LEU A 420 -0.90 7.46 -4.60
CA LEU A 420 -1.88 8.04 -5.51
C LEU A 420 -2.89 6.99 -5.99
N GLU A 421 -4.16 7.35 -6.07
CA GLU A 421 -5.26 6.47 -6.51
C GLU A 421 -5.29 5.11 -5.78
N PRO A 422 -5.26 5.09 -4.43
CA PRO A 422 -5.18 3.86 -3.63
C PRO A 422 -6.36 2.91 -3.85
N GLY A 423 -7.45 3.38 -4.47
CA GLY A 423 -8.64 2.58 -4.77
C GLY A 423 -8.39 1.39 -5.71
N CYS A 424 -7.27 1.37 -6.46
CA CYS A 424 -6.91 0.28 -7.37
C CYS A 424 -6.72 -1.07 -6.64
N VAL A 425 -6.49 -1.06 -5.32
CA VAL A 425 -6.41 -2.29 -4.48
C VAL A 425 -7.67 -3.14 -4.50
N SER A 426 -8.83 -2.57 -4.87
CA SER A 426 -10.12 -3.28 -4.98
C SER A 426 -10.08 -4.50 -5.91
N LYS A 427 -9.09 -4.57 -6.79
CA LYS A 427 -8.86 -5.72 -7.68
C LYS A 427 -8.53 -7.02 -6.97
N THR A 428 -7.90 -6.96 -5.79
CA THR A 428 -7.50 -8.17 -5.04
C THR A 428 -7.74 -8.07 -3.54
N PHE A 429 -7.73 -6.88 -2.97
CA PHE A 429 -7.92 -6.66 -1.54
C PHE A 429 -8.54 -5.28 -1.28
N PRO A 430 -9.86 -5.12 -1.47
CA PRO A 430 -10.55 -3.84 -1.27
C PRO A 430 -10.32 -3.16 0.09
N GLY A 431 -10.20 -3.96 1.16
CA GLY A 431 -9.93 -3.48 2.52
C GLY A 431 -8.46 -3.33 2.88
N TYR A 432 -7.53 -3.37 1.92
CA TYR A 432 -6.09 -3.48 2.20
C TYR A 432 -5.56 -2.40 3.15
N PHE A 433 -5.77 -1.12 2.82
CA PHE A 433 -5.20 -0.03 3.62
C PHE A 433 -5.82 0.07 5.02
N LEU A 434 -7.08 -0.35 5.20
CA LEU A 434 -7.69 -0.47 6.51
C LEU A 434 -7.03 -1.58 7.32
N ALA A 435 -6.81 -2.75 6.71
CA ALA A 435 -6.12 -3.87 7.34
C ALA A 435 -4.65 -3.52 7.66
N PHE A 436 -3.94 -2.84 6.76
CA PHE A 436 -2.57 -2.39 6.98
C PHE A 436 -2.50 -1.37 8.12
N ALA A 437 -3.38 -0.36 8.13
CA ALA A 437 -3.42 0.65 9.19
C ALA A 437 -3.76 0.05 10.57
N ALA A 438 -4.62 -0.98 10.62
CA ALA A 438 -4.94 -1.68 11.87
C ALA A 438 -3.75 -2.45 12.46
N MET A 439 -2.81 -2.85 11.60
CA MET A 439 -1.60 -3.59 11.99
C MET A 439 -0.40 -2.67 12.24
N ALA A 440 -0.36 -1.51 11.58
CA ALA A 440 0.75 -0.58 11.60
C ALA A 440 0.79 0.29 12.87
N ARG A 441 2.00 0.58 13.35
CA ARG A 441 2.27 1.47 14.49
C ARG A 441 3.03 2.68 13.99
N PRO A 442 2.36 3.81 13.75
CA PRO A 442 3.03 5.00 13.24
C PRO A 442 3.87 5.66 14.34
N VAL A 443 4.91 6.41 13.96
CA VAL A 443 5.71 7.21 14.90
C VAL A 443 4.76 8.05 15.77
N PRO A 444 4.81 7.94 17.11
CA PRO A 444 3.88 8.65 17.98
C PRO A 444 4.10 10.16 17.94
N VAL A 445 3.00 10.91 17.95
CA VAL A 445 3.01 12.37 18.07
C VAL A 445 2.19 12.80 19.28
N ILE A 446 2.76 13.69 20.09
CA ILE A 446 2.07 14.45 21.13
C ILE A 446 2.00 15.90 20.67
N THR A 447 0.81 16.48 20.65
CA THR A 447 0.63 17.89 20.30
C THR A 447 0.28 18.71 21.53
N ILE A 448 0.94 19.85 21.71
CA ILE A 448 0.70 20.81 22.79
C ILE A 448 0.31 22.16 22.16
N ASP A 449 -0.99 22.36 21.97
CA ASP A 449 -1.55 23.60 21.44
C ASP A 449 -1.97 24.56 22.55
N GLY A 450 -1.99 25.86 22.27
CA GLY A 450 -2.54 26.85 23.18
C GLY A 450 -2.14 28.29 22.83
N PRO A 451 -2.66 29.27 23.58
CA PRO A 451 -2.37 30.68 23.35
C PRO A 451 -0.91 31.03 23.66
N THR A 452 -0.51 32.26 23.34
CA THR A 452 0.82 32.75 23.72
C THR A 452 0.96 32.82 25.25
N ALA A 453 2.17 32.55 25.75
CA ALA A 453 2.50 32.58 27.18
C ALA A 453 1.75 31.57 28.08
N SER A 454 1.11 30.54 27.50
CA SER A 454 0.52 29.42 28.25
C SER A 454 1.53 28.43 28.83
N GLY A 455 2.82 28.56 28.49
CA GLY A 455 3.88 27.62 28.91
C GLY A 455 4.10 26.44 27.96
N LYS A 456 3.39 26.38 26.82
CA LYS A 456 3.44 25.24 25.88
C LYS A 456 4.84 24.82 25.44
N GLY A 457 5.71 25.75 25.03
CA GLY A 457 7.05 25.42 24.56
C GLY A 457 7.92 24.81 25.66
N THR A 458 7.83 25.34 26.88
CA THR A 458 8.53 24.79 28.05
C THR A 458 8.03 23.38 28.39
N VAL A 459 6.71 23.20 28.46
CA VAL A 459 6.09 21.89 28.74
C VAL A 459 6.45 20.88 27.65
N ALA A 460 6.37 21.26 26.38
CA ALA A 460 6.68 20.40 25.24
C ALA A 460 8.16 19.98 25.22
N SER A 461 9.09 20.92 25.46
CA SER A 461 10.51 20.62 25.54
C SER A 461 10.84 19.67 26.70
N HIS A 462 10.27 19.89 27.89
CA HIS A 462 10.48 19.00 29.04
C HIS A 462 9.87 17.62 28.80
N LEU A 463 8.70 17.55 28.15
CA LEU A 463 8.04 16.30 27.80
C LEU A 463 8.86 15.51 26.77
N ALA A 464 9.37 16.19 25.73
CA ALA A 464 10.23 15.59 24.73
C ALA A 464 11.49 14.98 25.37
N GLN A 465 12.14 15.73 26.27
CA GLN A 465 13.30 15.25 27.03
C GLN A 465 12.94 14.04 27.91
N ALA A 466 11.82 14.09 28.62
CA ALA A 466 11.39 13.01 29.51
C ALA A 466 11.05 11.70 28.76
N LEU A 467 10.60 11.81 27.51
CA LEU A 467 10.24 10.67 26.65
C LEU A 467 11.36 10.24 25.69
N GLY A 468 12.42 11.04 25.54
CA GLY A 468 13.43 10.87 24.49
C GLY A 468 12.90 11.15 23.08
N PHE A 469 11.81 11.91 22.96
CA PHE A 469 11.18 12.26 21.69
C PHE A 469 11.85 13.48 21.05
N HIS A 470 11.69 13.61 19.74
CA HIS A 470 12.03 14.84 19.02
C HIS A 470 11.11 15.99 19.46
N TYR A 471 11.60 17.22 19.36
CA TYR A 471 10.86 18.43 19.72
C TYR A 471 10.68 19.34 18.50
N LEU A 472 9.46 19.80 18.27
CA LEU A 472 9.10 20.78 17.25
C LEU A 472 8.46 22.02 17.89
N ASP A 473 9.19 23.14 17.90
CA ASP A 473 8.61 24.49 18.06
C ASP A 473 8.13 24.96 16.68
N SER A 474 6.85 24.76 16.38
CA SER A 474 6.27 25.20 15.10
C SER A 474 6.43 26.71 14.90
N GLY A 475 6.33 27.49 15.99
CA GLY A 475 6.52 28.93 15.94
C GLY A 475 7.95 29.34 15.56
N ALA A 476 8.96 28.52 15.86
CA ALA A 476 10.34 28.79 15.46
C ALA A 476 10.50 28.74 13.94
N LEU A 477 9.78 27.86 13.24
CA LEU A 477 9.85 27.76 11.77
C LEU A 477 9.35 29.06 11.11
N TYR A 478 8.22 29.60 11.56
CA TYR A 478 7.71 30.88 11.06
C TYR A 478 8.63 32.06 11.40
N ARG A 479 9.22 32.08 12.59
CA ARG A 479 10.17 33.13 13.01
C ARG A 479 11.49 33.05 12.25
N ALA A 480 11.98 31.85 11.98
CA ALA A 480 13.15 31.61 11.15
C ALA A 480 12.92 32.07 9.70
N THR A 481 11.75 31.75 9.14
CA THR A 481 11.34 32.24 7.82
C THR A 481 11.27 33.77 7.79
N ALA A 482 10.65 34.39 8.80
CA ALA A 482 10.55 35.85 8.89
C ALA A 482 11.93 36.54 9.02
N LEU A 483 12.82 36.00 9.85
CA LEU A 483 14.18 36.52 10.00
C LEU A 483 14.96 36.45 8.69
N LEU A 484 14.85 35.33 7.97
CA LEU A 484 15.53 35.14 6.70
C LEU A 484 14.95 36.05 5.61
N ALA A 485 13.63 36.22 5.57
CA ALA A 485 12.96 37.16 4.67
C ALA A 485 13.43 38.60 4.89
N GLN A 486 13.54 39.04 6.15
CA GLN A 486 14.08 40.37 6.49
C GLN A 486 15.53 40.54 6.03
N ARG A 487 16.38 39.51 6.21
CA ARG A 487 17.77 39.54 5.77
C ARG A 487 17.92 39.59 4.26
N GLN A 488 17.00 38.97 3.53
CA GLN A 488 16.99 38.94 2.06
C GLN A 488 16.19 40.09 1.44
N GLY A 489 15.59 40.96 2.24
CA GLY A 489 14.76 42.07 1.75
C GLY A 489 13.46 41.62 1.08
N ILE A 490 12.95 40.42 1.40
CA ILE A 490 11.68 39.91 0.88
C ILE A 490 10.53 40.58 1.65
N ALA A 491 9.60 41.18 0.91
CA ALA A 491 8.44 41.85 1.48
C ALA A 491 7.47 40.86 2.15
N LEU A 492 6.83 41.26 3.26
CA LEU A 492 5.97 40.36 4.05
C LEU A 492 4.62 40.05 3.37
N ASP A 493 4.28 40.77 2.31
CA ASP A 493 3.10 40.59 1.46
C ASP A 493 3.40 39.79 0.17
N ASP A 494 4.67 39.51 -0.14
CA ASP A 494 5.06 38.62 -1.24
C ASP A 494 4.95 37.15 -0.82
N GLU A 495 3.70 36.66 -0.78
CA GLU A 495 3.39 35.30 -0.35
C GLU A 495 4.12 34.21 -1.16
N ALA A 496 4.34 34.44 -2.46
CA ALA A 496 4.99 33.46 -3.33
C ALA A 496 6.49 33.34 -2.99
N ALA A 497 7.20 34.46 -2.85
CA ALA A 497 8.61 34.46 -2.46
C ALA A 497 8.81 33.89 -1.05
N LEU A 498 7.93 34.22 -0.11
CA LEU A 498 7.96 33.69 1.25
C LEU A 498 7.72 32.17 1.30
N ALA A 499 6.82 31.65 0.46
CA ALA A 499 6.57 30.21 0.37
C ALA A 499 7.75 29.45 -0.25
N GLU A 500 8.44 30.05 -1.22
CA GLU A 500 9.69 29.52 -1.79
C GLU A 500 10.81 29.46 -0.75
N LEU A 501 10.97 30.56 0.00
CA LEU A 501 11.94 30.65 1.08
C LEU A 501 11.67 29.60 2.18
N ALA A 502 10.41 29.41 2.55
CA ALA A 502 9.99 28.43 3.54
C ALA A 502 10.29 26.98 3.11
N ARG A 503 10.11 26.65 1.82
CA ARG A 503 10.40 25.32 1.26
C ARG A 503 11.88 24.95 1.35
N HIS A 504 12.76 25.94 1.25
CA HIS A 504 14.21 25.76 1.28
C HIS A 504 14.85 26.29 2.57
N LEU A 505 14.07 26.42 3.64
CA LEU A 505 14.54 27.01 4.89
C LEU A 505 15.69 26.16 5.46
N PRO A 506 16.93 26.70 5.58
CA PRO A 506 18.08 25.95 6.06
C PRO A 506 18.08 25.85 7.58
N ILE A 507 16.98 25.35 8.17
CA ILE A 507 16.78 25.29 9.61
C ILE A 507 17.22 23.95 10.18
N ARG A 508 17.90 24.00 11.33
CA ARG A 508 18.18 22.83 12.16
C ARG A 508 17.84 23.14 13.61
N CYS A 509 17.04 22.28 14.24
CA CYS A 509 16.66 22.41 15.64
C CYS A 509 17.42 21.35 16.47
N GLU A 510 18.11 21.80 17.52
CA GLU A 510 18.85 20.94 18.46
C GLU A 510 18.41 21.30 19.88
N GLY A 511 17.46 20.54 20.44
CA GLY A 511 16.79 20.90 21.68
C GLY A 511 16.08 22.25 21.54
N SER A 512 16.50 23.25 22.32
CA SER A 512 15.94 24.62 22.27
C SER A 512 16.73 25.58 21.37
N ALA A 513 17.86 25.12 20.82
CA ALA A 513 18.69 25.89 19.90
C ALA A 513 18.16 25.77 18.46
N VAL A 514 18.07 26.91 17.78
CA VAL A 514 17.64 27.00 16.39
C VAL A 514 18.78 27.57 15.56
N TRP A 515 19.19 26.82 14.55
CA TRP A 515 20.25 27.18 13.62
C TRP A 515 19.65 27.52 12.26
N LEU A 516 20.21 28.55 11.60
CA LEU A 516 19.93 28.92 10.21
C LEU A 516 21.22 28.81 9.42
N GLY A 517 21.36 27.73 8.64
CA GLY A 517 22.63 27.32 8.07
C GLY A 517 23.68 27.10 9.18
N PRO A 518 24.86 27.72 9.12
CA PRO A 518 25.89 27.62 10.15
C PRO A 518 25.66 28.53 11.37
N GLU A 519 24.69 29.44 11.33
CA GLU A 519 24.50 30.46 12.37
C GLU A 519 23.51 30.02 13.45
N ASN A 520 23.85 30.23 14.72
CA ASN A 520 22.90 30.08 15.82
C ASN A 520 21.94 31.29 15.87
N ALA A 521 20.72 31.09 15.39
CA ALA A 521 19.70 32.13 15.28
C ALA A 521 18.77 32.21 16.51
N SER A 522 19.05 31.45 17.57
CA SER A 522 18.15 31.25 18.71
C SER A 522 17.64 32.54 19.37
N GLU A 523 18.52 33.53 19.58
CA GLU A 523 18.11 34.82 20.15
C GLU A 523 17.49 35.74 19.08
N ALA A 524 18.04 35.73 17.86
CA ALA A 524 17.56 36.56 16.76
C ALA A 524 16.08 36.27 16.42
N ILE A 525 15.69 34.99 16.37
CA ILE A 525 14.31 34.59 16.10
C ILE A 525 13.34 34.91 17.25
N ARG A 526 13.83 35.31 18.42
CA ARG A 526 13.00 35.62 19.61
C ARG A 526 12.81 37.12 19.82
N THR A 527 13.36 37.96 18.94
CA THR A 527 13.13 39.41 18.94
C THR A 527 11.65 39.73 18.65
N GLU A 528 11.19 40.87 19.14
CA GLU A 528 9.80 41.29 18.97
C GLU A 528 9.45 41.53 17.50
N ALA A 529 10.32 42.20 16.75
CA ALA A 529 10.14 42.48 15.33
C ALA A 529 9.96 41.19 14.51
N VAL A 530 10.79 40.17 14.74
CA VAL A 530 10.66 38.86 14.08
C VAL A 530 9.38 38.15 14.52
N GLY A 531 9.01 38.25 15.80
CA GLY A 531 7.77 37.69 16.32
C GLY A 531 6.51 38.28 15.68
N GLN A 532 6.49 39.59 15.43
CA GLN A 532 5.41 40.28 14.72
C GLN A 532 5.34 39.84 13.25
N ALA A 533 6.48 39.84 12.54
CA ALA A 533 6.55 39.39 11.15
C ALA A 533 6.11 37.92 10.99
N ALA A 534 6.55 37.02 11.87
CA ALA A 534 6.12 35.63 11.89
C ALA A 534 4.60 35.47 12.08
N SER A 535 3.98 36.37 12.87
CA SER A 535 2.53 36.37 13.04
C SER A 535 1.81 36.68 11.72
N THR A 536 2.32 37.63 10.94
CA THR A 536 1.81 37.96 9.60
C THR A 536 1.99 36.77 8.64
N LEU A 537 3.19 36.20 8.57
CA LEU A 537 3.49 35.04 7.71
C LEU A 537 2.62 33.83 8.02
N SER A 538 2.35 33.57 9.31
CA SER A 538 1.56 32.40 9.74
C SER A 538 0.09 32.43 9.31
N ALA A 539 -0.38 33.56 8.75
CA ALA A 539 -1.71 33.71 8.17
C ALA A 539 -1.74 33.42 6.65
N LEU A 540 -0.58 33.33 5.98
CA LEU A 540 -0.47 33.14 4.53
C LEU A 540 -0.57 31.66 4.14
N PRO A 541 -1.61 31.24 3.38
CA PRO A 541 -1.83 29.83 3.03
C PRO A 541 -0.66 29.12 2.34
N ALA A 542 0.04 29.77 1.40
CA ALA A 542 1.14 29.17 0.65
C ALA A 542 2.37 28.93 1.54
N VAL A 543 2.70 29.88 2.43
CA VAL A 543 3.79 29.72 3.42
C VAL A 543 3.48 28.56 4.36
N ARG A 544 2.23 28.47 4.83
CA ARG A 544 1.80 27.35 5.70
C ARG A 544 1.94 25.99 5.02
N ARG A 545 1.54 25.92 3.74
CA ARG A 545 1.68 24.69 2.94
C ARG A 545 3.15 24.30 2.77
N ALA A 546 4.02 25.28 2.48
CA ALA A 546 5.46 25.06 2.37
C ALA A 546 6.09 24.53 3.68
N LEU A 547 5.68 25.07 4.83
CA LEU A 547 6.19 24.63 6.13
C LEU A 547 5.59 23.30 6.61
N LEU A 548 4.45 22.87 6.06
CA LEU A 548 3.78 21.63 6.48
C LEU A 548 4.65 20.40 6.21
N GLU A 549 5.29 20.34 5.04
CA GLU A 549 6.20 19.24 4.68
C GLU A 549 7.39 19.17 5.65
N LEU A 550 7.96 20.33 5.99
CA LEU A 550 9.04 20.40 6.96
C LEU A 550 8.59 19.95 8.36
N GLN A 551 7.38 20.35 8.79
CA GLN A 551 6.80 19.92 10.07
C GLN A 551 6.62 18.41 10.11
N HIS A 552 6.06 17.80 9.05
CA HIS A 552 5.87 16.35 8.94
C HIS A 552 7.21 15.60 8.93
N SER A 553 8.24 16.14 8.27
CA SER A 553 9.58 15.53 8.22
C SER A 553 10.27 15.40 9.59
N LEU A 554 9.78 16.10 10.62
CA LEU A 554 10.27 16.02 12.01
C LEU A 554 9.59 14.89 12.80
N ARG A 555 8.56 14.25 12.26
CA ARG A 555 7.95 13.05 12.82
C ARG A 555 8.87 11.85 12.59
N ARG A 556 9.81 11.65 13.51
CA ARG A 556 10.81 10.57 13.45
C ARG A 556 10.76 9.69 14.69
N ALA A 557 11.22 8.44 14.56
CA ALA A 557 11.41 7.57 15.71
C ALA A 557 12.39 8.22 16.72
N PRO A 558 12.17 8.08 18.04
CA PRO A 558 11.14 7.26 18.69
C PRO A 558 9.77 7.95 18.84
N GLY A 559 9.65 9.24 18.52
CA GLY A 559 8.41 10.01 18.62
C GLY A 559 8.63 11.51 18.48
N LEU A 560 7.55 12.28 18.44
CA LEU A 560 7.57 13.74 18.32
C LEU A 560 6.67 14.41 19.36
N VAL A 561 7.17 15.45 20.02
CA VAL A 561 6.34 16.43 20.74
C VAL A 561 6.35 17.74 19.96
N ALA A 562 5.20 18.16 19.46
CA ALA A 562 5.03 19.36 18.65
C ALA A 562 4.21 20.41 19.41
N ASP A 563 4.75 21.62 19.58
CA ASP A 563 4.02 22.74 20.17
C ASP A 563 3.66 23.81 19.13
N GLY A 564 2.47 24.37 19.28
CA GLY A 564 1.93 25.33 18.33
C GLY A 564 0.56 25.84 18.73
N ARG A 565 -0.27 26.09 17.71
CA ARG A 565 -1.63 26.62 17.87
C ARG A 565 -2.69 25.71 17.25
N ASP A 566 -2.24 24.85 16.35
CA ASP A 566 -3.02 24.06 15.41
C ASP A 566 -2.32 22.73 15.10
N MET A 567 -1.41 22.28 15.97
CA MET A 567 -0.69 21.03 15.79
C MET A 567 -1.63 19.85 15.84
N GLY A 568 -2.60 19.82 16.76
CA GLY A 568 -3.58 18.75 16.88
C GLY A 568 -4.77 18.85 15.93
N THR A 569 -5.00 20.03 15.33
CA THR A 569 -6.14 20.29 14.42
C THR A 569 -5.77 20.20 12.95
N VAL A 570 -4.61 20.71 12.55
CA VAL A 570 -4.20 20.85 11.14
C VAL A 570 -2.96 20.04 10.81
N VAL A 571 -1.90 20.14 11.62
CA VAL A 571 -0.59 19.55 11.25
C VAL A 571 -0.54 18.05 11.52
N PHE A 572 -0.93 17.62 12.72
CA PHE A 572 -0.97 16.22 13.15
C PHE A 572 -2.36 15.85 13.68
N PRO A 573 -3.41 15.85 12.83
CA PRO A 573 -4.76 15.47 13.25
C PRO A 573 -4.84 14.01 13.71
N GLY A 574 -3.88 13.15 13.35
CA GLY A 574 -3.75 11.78 13.84
C GLY A 574 -2.85 11.61 15.08
N ALA A 575 -2.45 12.70 15.75
CA ALA A 575 -1.61 12.62 16.95
C ALA A 575 -2.29 11.79 18.07
N ARG A 576 -1.53 10.88 18.68
CA ARG A 576 -2.03 9.95 19.71
C ARG A 576 -2.50 10.66 20.98
N LEU A 577 -1.83 11.75 21.33
CA LEU A 577 -2.23 12.63 22.42
C LEU A 577 -2.24 14.08 21.92
N LYS A 578 -3.36 14.76 22.15
CA LYS A 578 -3.53 16.18 21.86
C LYS A 578 -3.88 16.88 23.15
N VAL A 579 -3.10 17.88 23.52
CA VAL A 579 -3.30 18.67 24.73
C VAL A 579 -3.51 20.12 24.31
N PHE A 580 -4.56 20.73 24.85
CA PHE A 580 -4.80 22.16 24.67
C PHE A 580 -4.58 22.87 26.00
N LEU A 581 -3.47 23.60 26.11
CA LEU A 581 -3.16 24.38 27.29
C LEU A 581 -4.01 25.65 27.32
N THR A 582 -4.63 25.88 28.47
CA THR A 582 -5.30 27.14 28.79
C THR A 582 -4.61 27.78 29.99
N ALA A 583 -4.71 29.09 30.10
CA ALA A 583 -4.35 29.84 31.29
C ALA A 583 -5.05 31.18 31.26
N ASP A 584 -5.45 31.66 32.43
CA ASP A 584 -6.03 32.97 32.61
C ASP A 584 -5.12 34.07 32.01
N ALA A 585 -5.72 35.08 31.36
CA ALA A 585 -4.99 36.12 30.65
C ALA A 585 -4.07 36.90 31.60
N HIS A 586 -4.52 37.15 32.83
CA HIS A 586 -3.73 37.85 33.84
C HIS A 586 -2.55 36.98 34.33
N ALA A 587 -2.76 35.68 34.55
CA ALA A 587 -1.69 34.74 34.89
C ALA A 587 -0.61 34.67 33.78
N ARG A 588 -1.03 34.65 32.50
CA ARG A 588 -0.11 34.69 31.35
C ARG A 588 0.64 36.03 31.25
N ALA A 589 -0.04 37.14 31.48
CA ALA A 589 0.56 38.47 31.50
C ALA A 589 1.61 38.59 32.60
N GLN A 590 1.34 38.08 33.81
CA GLN A 590 2.32 38.05 34.90
C GLN A 590 3.59 37.26 34.55
N ARG A 591 3.45 36.07 33.95
CA ARG A 591 4.60 35.25 33.51
C ARG A 591 5.43 35.97 32.46
N ARG A 592 4.76 36.53 31.45
CA ARG A 592 5.41 37.25 30.35
C ARG A 592 6.09 38.53 30.86
N TYR A 593 5.44 39.27 31.76
CA TYR A 593 6.02 40.42 32.43
C TYR A 593 7.32 40.06 33.16
N LYS A 594 7.31 39.02 34.01
CA LYS A 594 8.51 38.54 34.70
C LYS A 594 9.65 38.18 33.73
N GLN A 595 9.32 37.53 32.61
CA GLN A 595 10.29 37.16 31.57
C GLN A 595 10.91 38.38 30.86
N LEU A 596 10.14 39.43 30.61
CA LEU A 596 10.62 40.65 29.97
C LEU A 596 11.52 41.46 30.92
N ILE A 597 11.10 41.60 32.18
CA ILE A 597 11.88 42.28 33.21
C ILE A 597 13.21 41.55 33.48
N SER A 598 13.22 40.22 33.52
CA SER A 598 14.47 39.44 33.71
C SER A 598 15.44 39.57 32.54
N LYS A 599 14.99 40.05 31.38
CA LYS A 599 15.80 40.36 30.20
C LYS A 599 16.15 41.86 30.08
N GLY A 600 15.80 42.68 31.09
CA GLY A 600 16.06 44.12 31.09
C GLY A 600 15.13 44.95 30.19
N ILE A 601 14.00 44.39 29.75
CA ILE A 601 13.02 45.07 28.91
C ILE A 601 11.98 45.75 29.81
N SER A 602 11.90 47.09 29.73
CA SER A 602 10.91 47.86 30.49
C SER A 602 9.51 47.75 29.85
N THR A 603 8.53 47.35 30.64
CA THR A 603 7.11 47.27 30.23
C THR A 603 6.20 47.34 31.45
N THR A 604 4.88 47.39 31.28
CA THR A 604 3.89 47.32 32.36
C THR A 604 3.02 46.07 32.21
N ILE A 605 2.51 45.53 33.32
CA ILE A 605 1.64 44.35 33.28
C ILE A 605 0.36 44.61 32.45
N SER A 606 -0.18 45.83 32.51
CA SER A 606 -1.36 46.24 31.72
C SER A 606 -1.09 46.24 30.22
N ASN A 607 0.08 46.70 29.78
CA ASN A 607 0.46 46.68 28.37
C ASN A 607 0.62 45.23 27.86
N VAL A 608 1.31 44.38 28.64
CA VAL A 608 1.48 42.96 28.30
C VAL A 608 0.14 42.23 28.24
N LEU A 609 -0.79 42.52 29.16
CA LEU A 609 -2.13 41.93 29.14
C LEU A 609 -2.89 42.34 27.87
N HIS A 610 -2.92 43.64 27.56
CA HIS A 610 -3.60 44.15 26.38
C HIS A 610 -3.05 43.55 25.08
N GLU A 611 -1.73 43.44 24.95
CA GLU A 611 -1.09 42.82 23.79
C GLU A 611 -1.45 41.34 23.63
N LEU A 612 -1.49 40.59 24.75
CA LEU A 612 -1.89 39.18 24.74
C LEU A 612 -3.35 39.01 24.33
N GLU A 613 -4.26 39.82 24.87
CA GLU A 613 -5.69 39.79 24.53
C GLU A 613 -5.95 40.12 23.06
N GLN A 614 -5.32 41.18 22.54
CA GLN A 614 -5.42 41.53 21.11
C GLN A 614 -4.87 40.42 20.21
N ARG A 615 -3.80 39.75 20.65
CA ARG A 615 -3.22 38.64 19.90
C ARG A 615 -4.13 37.41 19.90
N ASP A 616 -4.67 37.04 21.06
CA ASP A 616 -5.57 35.90 21.18
C ASP A 616 -6.87 36.10 20.38
N ALA A 617 -7.42 37.32 20.38
CA ALA A 617 -8.56 37.67 19.54
C ALA A 617 -8.25 37.47 18.05
N ARG A 618 -7.11 37.99 17.58
CA ARG A 618 -6.67 37.79 16.19
C ARG A 618 -6.45 36.32 15.85
N ASP A 619 -5.83 35.55 16.74
CA ASP A 619 -5.52 34.14 16.50
C ASP A 619 -6.76 33.24 16.49
N THR A 620 -7.77 33.58 17.29
CA THR A 620 -9.04 32.86 17.34
C THR A 620 -9.93 33.17 16.14
N GLN A 621 -9.85 34.40 15.60
CA GLN A 621 -10.68 34.87 14.48
C GLN A 621 -10.10 34.56 13.09
N ARG A 622 -8.96 33.85 12.99
CA ARG A 622 -8.34 33.54 11.69
C ARG A 622 -9.23 32.65 10.83
N SER A 623 -9.29 32.93 9.53
CA SER A 623 -9.98 32.08 8.56
C SER A 623 -9.29 30.73 8.35
N VAL A 624 -7.97 30.67 8.52
CA VAL A 624 -7.14 29.46 8.39
C VAL A 624 -6.43 29.19 9.72
N ALA A 625 -6.51 27.93 10.20
CA ALA A 625 -5.84 27.47 11.41
C ALA A 625 -6.08 28.36 12.65
N ALA A 626 -7.34 28.71 12.87
CA ALA A 626 -7.76 29.40 14.09
C ALA A 626 -7.29 28.66 15.35
N LEU A 627 -6.89 29.42 16.37
CA LEU A 627 -6.57 28.87 17.68
C LEU A 627 -7.83 28.26 18.30
N LYS A 628 -7.96 26.93 18.18
CA LYS A 628 -9.05 26.16 18.78
C LYS A 628 -8.55 24.78 19.17
N PRO A 629 -9.08 24.20 20.26
CA PRO A 629 -8.78 22.81 20.59
C PRO A 629 -9.26 21.88 19.48
N ALA A 630 -8.48 20.81 19.22
CA ALA A 630 -8.97 19.68 18.44
C ALA A 630 -10.14 19.00 19.17
N GLN A 631 -11.02 18.35 18.43
CA GLN A 631 -12.24 17.74 18.99
C GLN A 631 -11.94 16.71 20.09
N ASP A 632 -10.82 16.00 19.98
CA ASP A 632 -10.32 14.98 20.90
C ASP A 632 -9.17 15.47 21.80
N ALA A 633 -8.91 16.78 21.84
CA ALA A 633 -7.87 17.36 22.69
C ALA A 633 -8.28 17.40 24.17
N LEU A 634 -7.34 17.07 25.05
CA LEU A 634 -7.52 17.18 26.49
C LEU A 634 -7.19 18.62 26.94
N PRO A 635 -8.15 19.35 27.55
CA PRO A 635 -7.88 20.67 28.08
C PRO A 635 -7.05 20.57 29.36
N LEU A 636 -6.02 21.43 29.49
CA LEU A 636 -5.21 21.53 30.71
C LEU A 636 -5.06 22.99 31.12
N ASN A 637 -5.69 23.38 32.22
CA ASN A 637 -5.54 24.72 32.78
C ASN A 637 -4.24 24.80 33.59
N THR A 638 -3.31 25.64 33.15
CA THR A 638 -1.99 25.79 33.76
C THR A 638 -1.93 27.00 34.70
N SER A 639 -3.03 27.70 34.99
CA SER A 639 -3.01 28.96 35.76
C SER A 639 -2.38 28.79 37.16
N GLU A 640 -2.67 27.68 37.82
CA GLU A 640 -2.19 27.35 39.17
C GLU A 640 -1.14 26.23 39.20
N LEU A 641 -0.81 25.65 38.04
CA LEU A 641 0.16 24.57 37.93
C LEU A 641 1.55 25.11 37.61
N ASP A 642 2.56 24.56 38.26
CA ASP A 642 3.94 24.70 37.81
C ASP A 642 4.23 23.82 36.58
N VAL A 643 5.41 24.02 35.98
CA VAL A 643 5.82 23.28 34.78
C VAL A 643 5.90 21.78 35.04
N ASP A 644 6.43 21.36 36.19
CA ASP A 644 6.64 19.95 36.51
C ASP A 644 5.32 19.22 36.78
N GLN A 645 4.38 19.87 37.46
CA GLN A 645 3.01 19.40 37.65
C GLN A 645 2.31 19.24 36.30
N THR A 646 2.45 20.22 35.42
CA THR A 646 1.87 20.19 34.08
C THR A 646 2.46 19.02 33.26
N VAL A 647 3.78 18.85 33.25
CA VAL A 647 4.46 17.76 32.56
C VAL A 647 4.06 16.39 33.13
N ARG A 648 3.98 16.25 34.45
CA ARG A 648 3.50 15.00 35.10
C ARG A 648 2.09 14.64 34.68
N GLN A 649 1.18 15.61 34.59
CA GLN A 649 -0.18 15.37 34.15
C GLN A 649 -0.24 14.88 32.69
N VAL A 650 0.53 15.50 31.80
CA VAL A 650 0.60 15.09 30.38
C VAL A 650 1.22 13.69 30.24
N LEU A 651 2.27 13.39 31.00
CA LEU A 651 2.86 12.05 31.06
C LEU A 651 1.89 10.98 31.57
N GLN A 652 1.03 11.33 32.53
CA GLN A 652 -0.01 10.43 33.01
C GLN A 652 -1.03 10.12 31.90
N TRP A 653 -1.52 11.13 31.18
CA TRP A 653 -2.41 10.94 30.03
C TRP A 653 -1.75 10.14 28.91
N TRP A 654 -0.46 10.36 28.66
CA TRP A 654 0.31 9.58 27.70
C TRP A 654 0.31 8.09 28.05
N ARG A 655 0.59 7.73 29.30
CA ARG A 655 0.59 6.33 29.76
C ARG A 655 -0.78 5.67 29.68
N GLN A 656 -1.86 6.41 29.92
CA GLN A 656 -3.24 5.89 29.83
C GLN A 656 -3.67 5.60 28.38
N ARG A 657 -3.05 6.27 27.40
CA ARG A 657 -3.23 6.00 25.97
C ARG A 657 -2.17 5.05 25.40
N SER A 658 -1.21 4.64 26.26
CA SER A 658 -0.09 3.67 26.20
C SER A 658 -0.39 2.30 25.57
#